data_AF-A0A0F4XP28-F1
#
_entry.id   AF-A0A0F4XP28-F1
#
_cell.length_a   1.000
_cell.length_b   1.000
_cell.length_c   1.000
_cell.angle_alpha   90.00
_cell.angle_beta   90.00
_cell.angle_gamma   90.00
#
_symmetry.space_group_name_H-M   'P 1'
#
loop_
_entity.id
_entity.type
_entity.pdbx_description
1 polymer ?
#
loop_
_entity_poly.entity_id
_entity_poly.type
_entity_poly.pdbx_seq_one_letter_code
_entity_poly.pdbx_strand_id
1 'polypeptide(L)'
;MFKRILSALSGKKSSTSTPVSSAHTDAPPPQPDESELITVYDSYGREMQITRNEWRNNVFLPNLREKWNSADELYSLIISGLNDGFVADLIPAAAQLVEIDSNPERSHVIQGIVLLENGQLDAAENALRTGMAKVGATGTLLTNLAKVFSERGEQALADETLWHAIQADPNQENGLLWWAALQREKAGEAGYLEALRTVAALPGSWRAPLWLARHCLEQKDVESARGFYTQVLTAGTFDGSALMMISGDLGNNGQIPLIIELVEPIYDEHKHDPMAGINLLRAYQELGQAAEGEALLARLYALGFAPIKSQLDQFAQAFQQMHKQDAQGVPVDPESLQFATLALNQPIWHYGLRNADWFFAQKPEGASQIGFFALSKSTDGAERAESQREDELGRFSRAIPLYLAEAVHYWSDHVGTCYIQIVEGGGPVLSGGEADGQALFDIVPPTMKSFITGEIGCSGEGDQAQWQLSLSLWDCATRTRQTTESGSAAKAGIGALVLDLEQRLLARIGLRRETPVDSFYLHPTAEALPVYLTELGQAFMLTLLANGRMPKSAMWGERAMLDWPLNMALHWPTVEVAKLMYISGLGKAHDYQSDVLAEYKERSLQWLRELEQAGSPASRLAPLIWKVFGMQAELHAYLSNLPDDTSAAHKAWLERVSE
;
A
#
# COMPACT_ATOMS: atom_id res chain seq x y z
N MET A 1 35.63 -6.43 8.25
CA MET A 1 36.08 -7.82 7.97
C MET A 1 34.92 -8.83 7.83
N PHE A 2 33.71 -8.50 8.29
CA PHE A 2 32.51 -9.38 8.25
C PHE A 2 31.93 -9.67 6.85
N LYS A 3 32.09 -8.74 5.88
CA LYS A 3 31.76 -8.98 4.45
C LYS A 3 32.62 -10.07 3.78
N ARG A 4 33.77 -10.46 4.37
CA ARG A 4 34.69 -11.47 3.82
C ARG A 4 34.38 -12.90 4.27
N ILE A 5 33.63 -13.07 5.36
CA ILE A 5 33.25 -14.39 5.90
C ILE A 5 31.93 -14.85 5.27
N LEU A 6 30.99 -13.93 5.04
CA LEU A 6 29.73 -14.23 4.34
C LEU A 6 29.92 -14.52 2.84
N SER A 7 30.92 -13.92 2.19
CA SER A 7 31.20 -14.18 0.77
C SER A 7 31.80 -15.57 0.50
N ALA A 8 32.26 -16.29 1.53
CA ALA A 8 32.73 -17.68 1.42
C ALA A 8 31.59 -18.72 1.54
N LEU A 9 30.38 -18.30 1.94
CA LEU A 9 29.21 -19.18 2.11
C LEU A 9 28.27 -19.20 0.90
N SER A 10 28.40 -18.26 -0.06
CA SER A 10 27.62 -18.28 -1.31
C SER A 10 28.31 -19.15 -2.37
N GLY A 11 27.95 -20.42 -2.45
CA GLY A 11 28.41 -21.31 -3.51
C GLY A 11 27.89 -20.91 -4.90
N LYS A 12 28.61 -20.04 -5.62
CA LYS A 12 28.48 -19.91 -7.08
C LYS A 12 29.75 -20.42 -7.76
N LYS A 13 29.65 -21.59 -8.39
CA LYS A 13 30.64 -22.11 -9.34
C LYS A 13 30.58 -21.28 -10.62
N SER A 14 31.69 -20.66 -11.01
CA SER A 14 32.01 -20.46 -12.43
C SER A 14 33.51 -20.54 -12.66
N SER A 15 33.88 -21.49 -13.51
CA SER A 15 35.20 -21.78 -14.06
C SER A 15 35.76 -20.65 -14.93
N THR A 16 37.03 -20.27 -14.74
CA THR A 16 38.17 -20.47 -15.68
C THR A 16 39.37 -19.61 -15.25
N SER A 17 40.55 -20.17 -15.46
CA SER A 17 41.85 -19.80 -14.91
C SER A 17 42.65 -18.81 -15.75
N THR A 18 43.32 -17.85 -15.11
CA THR A 18 44.71 -17.45 -15.41
C THR A 18 45.35 -16.75 -14.20
N PRO A 19 46.67 -16.91 -13.94
CA PRO A 19 47.28 -16.63 -12.65
C PRO A 19 47.83 -15.21 -12.60
N VAL A 20 47.58 -14.49 -11.50
CA VAL A 20 48.32 -13.25 -11.21
C VAL A 20 48.85 -13.29 -9.77
N SER A 21 50.17 -13.43 -9.73
CA SER A 21 51.15 -13.05 -8.73
C SER A 21 50.64 -12.43 -7.43
N SER A 22 51.03 -13.08 -6.33
CA SER A 22 51.08 -12.56 -4.98
C SER A 22 51.90 -11.27 -4.90
N ALA A 23 51.22 -10.17 -4.57
CA ALA A 23 51.83 -9.01 -3.94
C ALA A 23 50.85 -8.50 -2.88
N HIS A 24 51.27 -8.57 -1.63
CA HIS A 24 50.58 -7.96 -0.50
C HIS A 24 50.55 -6.44 -0.70
N THR A 25 49.35 -5.88 -0.79
CA THR A 25 49.12 -4.45 -0.59
C THR A 25 48.14 -4.28 0.56
N ASP A 26 48.64 -3.72 1.65
CA ASP A 26 47.83 -3.08 2.70
C ASP A 26 47.07 -1.91 2.06
N ALA A 27 45.84 -2.18 1.62
CA ALA A 27 44.88 -1.14 1.27
C ALA A 27 43.83 -1.08 2.39
N PRO A 28 43.54 0.11 2.95
CA PRO A 28 42.41 0.27 3.87
C PRO A 28 41.10 -0.10 3.17
N PRO A 29 40.06 -0.53 3.91
CA PRO A 29 38.78 -0.89 3.31
C PRO A 29 38.25 0.25 2.44
N PRO A 30 37.57 -0.05 1.32
CA PRO A 30 37.04 0.98 0.43
C PRO A 30 36.12 1.91 1.21
N GLN A 31 36.41 3.22 1.20
CA GLN A 31 35.49 4.22 1.70
C GLN A 31 34.19 4.15 0.88
N PRO A 32 33.00 4.18 1.50
CA PRO A 32 31.74 4.22 0.77
C PRO A 32 31.71 5.47 -0.13
N ASP A 33 31.24 5.31 -1.36
CA ASP A 33 31.15 6.40 -2.33
C ASP A 33 30.15 7.47 -1.82
N GLU A 34 30.62 8.70 -1.65
CA GLU A 34 29.80 9.82 -1.14
C GLU A 34 28.64 10.20 -2.08
N SER A 35 28.68 9.73 -3.34
CA SER A 35 27.62 9.90 -4.33
C SER A 35 26.56 8.78 -4.32
N GLU A 36 26.70 7.78 -3.44
CA GLU A 36 25.73 6.69 -3.29
C GLU A 36 24.36 7.25 -2.86
N LEU A 37 23.32 6.88 -3.61
CA LEU A 37 21.94 7.27 -3.35
C LEU A 37 21.32 6.29 -2.33
N ILE A 38 20.64 6.82 -1.32
CA ILE A 38 19.91 6.07 -0.30
C ILE A 38 18.40 6.24 -0.55
N THR A 39 17.68 5.14 -0.56
CA THR A 39 16.22 5.11 -0.63
C THR A 39 15.60 5.47 0.74
N VAL A 40 14.68 6.44 0.76
CA VAL A 40 13.87 6.84 1.92
C VAL A 40 12.39 6.89 1.55
N TYR A 41 11.50 6.82 2.54
CA TYR A 41 10.06 6.94 2.32
C TYR A 41 9.52 8.25 2.93
N ASP A 42 8.66 8.95 2.18
CA ASP A 42 7.96 10.12 2.71
C ASP A 42 6.73 9.74 3.56
N SER A 43 6.04 10.75 4.09
CA SER A 43 4.82 10.57 4.91
C SER A 43 3.64 9.94 4.16
N TYR A 44 3.74 9.78 2.84
CA TYR A 44 2.76 9.10 1.99
C TYR A 44 3.22 7.69 1.59
N GLY A 45 4.37 7.24 2.08
CA GLY A 45 4.97 5.95 1.73
C GLY A 45 5.59 5.92 0.34
N ARG A 46 5.86 7.09 -0.27
CA ARG A 46 6.53 7.16 -1.58
C ARG A 46 8.04 7.07 -1.41
N GLU A 47 8.66 6.31 -2.30
CA GLU A 47 10.10 6.15 -2.37
C GLU A 47 10.78 7.43 -2.91
N MET A 48 11.82 7.90 -2.23
CA MET A 48 12.70 9.00 -2.65
C MET A 48 14.17 8.57 -2.57
N GLN A 49 15.04 9.20 -3.37
CA GLN A 49 16.47 8.97 -3.33
C GLN A 49 17.21 10.26 -2.98
N ILE A 50 18.09 10.21 -1.98
CA ILE A 50 18.97 11.31 -1.55
C ILE A 50 20.42 10.83 -1.43
N THR A 51 21.40 11.73 -1.52
CA THR A 51 22.81 11.32 -1.41
C THR A 51 23.17 10.91 0.02
N ARG A 52 24.15 10.03 0.17
CA ARG A 52 24.68 9.59 1.48
C ARG A 52 25.13 10.76 2.37
N ASN A 53 25.76 11.78 1.78
CA ASN A 53 26.18 12.98 2.51
C ASN A 53 25.00 13.84 2.96
N GLU A 54 23.97 14.02 2.12
CA GLU A 54 22.75 14.71 2.51
C GLU A 54 22.01 13.95 3.61
N TRP A 55 21.91 12.62 3.50
CA TRP A 55 21.34 11.78 4.55
C TRP A 55 22.09 11.96 5.87
N ARG A 56 23.42 11.83 5.84
CA ARG A 56 24.26 11.98 7.04
C ARG A 56 24.07 13.35 7.70
N ASN A 57 24.17 14.43 6.91
CA ASN A 57 24.26 15.79 7.44
C ASN A 57 22.89 16.41 7.76
N ASN A 58 21.87 16.12 6.96
CA ASN A 58 20.56 16.77 7.06
C ASN A 58 19.53 15.91 7.79
N VAL A 59 19.75 14.59 7.90
CA VAL A 59 18.78 13.68 8.55
C VAL A 59 19.41 12.97 9.76
N PHE A 60 20.46 12.18 9.54
CA PHE A 60 21.04 11.31 10.57
C PHE A 60 21.61 12.10 11.76
N LEU A 61 22.56 13.03 11.53
CA LEU A 61 23.19 13.79 12.60
C LEU A 61 22.22 14.74 13.34
N PRO A 62 21.30 15.45 12.66
CA PRO A 62 20.25 16.20 13.35
C PRO A 62 19.35 15.33 14.23
N ASN A 63 18.88 14.18 13.72
CA ASN A 63 18.07 13.24 14.51
C ASN A 63 18.83 12.72 15.73
N LEU A 64 20.12 12.39 15.59
CA LEU A 64 20.96 11.94 16.69
C LEU A 64 21.03 12.99 17.81
N ARG A 65 21.09 14.28 17.46
CA ARG A 65 21.08 15.40 18.43
C ARG A 65 19.70 15.64 19.03
N GLU A 66 18.65 15.58 18.22
CA GLU A 66 17.27 15.76 18.69
C GLU A 66 16.91 14.69 19.72
N LYS A 67 17.30 13.44 19.46
CA LYS A 67 16.96 12.28 20.29
C LYS A 67 18.00 11.96 21.37
N TRP A 68 18.94 12.87 21.61
CA TRP A 68 20.10 12.68 22.50
C TRP A 68 19.76 12.24 23.93
N ASN A 69 18.56 12.59 24.42
CA ASN A 69 18.11 12.30 25.78
C ASN A 69 17.05 11.18 25.85
N SER A 70 16.72 10.53 24.73
CA SER A 70 15.78 9.40 24.68
C SER A 70 16.56 8.11 24.45
N ALA A 71 16.68 7.26 25.47
CA ALA A 71 17.55 6.07 25.41
C ALA A 71 17.18 5.11 24.26
N ASP A 72 15.88 4.81 24.09
CA ASP A 72 15.41 3.88 23.05
C ASP A 72 15.60 4.43 21.64
N GLU A 73 15.30 5.72 21.44
CA GLU A 73 15.46 6.38 20.15
C GLU A 73 16.95 6.56 19.81
N LEU A 74 17.78 6.94 20.80
CA LEU A 74 19.22 7.07 20.63
C LEU A 74 19.87 5.71 20.29
N TYR A 75 19.48 4.64 20.99
CA TYR A 75 19.92 3.28 20.67
C TYR A 75 19.59 2.90 19.22
N SER A 76 18.35 3.15 18.80
CA SER A 76 17.89 2.84 17.43
C SER A 76 18.69 3.60 16.38
N LEU A 77 18.99 4.88 16.63
CA LEU A 77 19.84 5.69 15.75
C LEU A 77 21.30 5.23 15.74
N ILE A 78 21.86 4.78 16.87
CA ILE A 78 23.24 4.22 16.89
C ILE A 78 23.31 2.94 16.05
N ILE A 79 22.33 2.04 16.18
CA ILE A 79 22.24 0.84 15.33
C ILE A 79 22.15 1.21 13.85
N SER A 80 21.28 2.17 13.50
CA SER A 80 21.18 2.67 12.12
C SER A 80 22.52 3.20 11.64
N GLY A 81 23.21 4.01 12.45
CA GLY A 81 24.51 4.58 12.09
C GLY A 81 25.62 3.53 11.93
N LEU A 82 25.61 2.46 12.73
CA LEU A 82 26.54 1.34 12.58
C LEU A 82 26.31 0.61 11.26
N ASN A 83 25.06 0.34 10.91
CA ASN A 83 24.68 -0.26 9.62
C ASN A 83 25.04 0.65 8.44
N ASP A 84 24.90 1.96 8.63
CA ASP A 84 25.28 3.00 7.67
C ASP A 84 26.79 3.33 7.73
N GLY A 85 27.61 2.60 8.49
CA GLY A 85 29.05 2.80 8.53
C GLY A 85 29.51 4.18 9.03
N PHE A 86 28.66 4.96 9.70
CA PHE A 86 28.99 6.25 10.32
C PHE A 86 29.69 6.09 11.68
N VAL A 87 30.51 5.05 11.80
CA VAL A 87 31.08 4.53 13.06
C VAL A 87 31.82 5.61 13.87
N ALA A 88 32.53 6.51 13.19
CA ALA A 88 33.28 7.59 13.85
C ALA A 88 32.36 8.63 14.54
N ASP A 89 31.17 8.87 14.01
CA ASP A 89 30.21 9.85 14.56
C ASP A 89 29.48 9.33 15.81
N LEU A 90 29.56 8.04 16.08
CA LEU A 90 28.77 7.36 17.09
C LEU A 90 29.42 7.31 18.48
N ILE A 91 30.73 7.57 18.59
CA ILE A 91 31.45 7.47 19.87
C ILE A 91 30.78 8.31 20.97
N PRO A 92 30.42 9.60 20.74
CA PRO A 92 29.78 10.41 21.76
C PRO A 92 28.37 9.91 22.11
N ALA A 93 27.60 9.46 21.11
CA ALA A 93 26.24 8.96 21.31
C ALA A 93 26.23 7.64 22.11
N ALA A 94 27.16 6.74 21.83
CA ALA A 94 27.29 5.48 22.56
C ALA A 94 27.72 5.69 24.02
N ALA A 95 28.59 6.66 24.28
CA ALA A 95 28.93 7.07 25.64
C ALA A 95 27.73 7.68 26.37
N GLN A 96 26.97 8.56 25.70
CA GLN A 96 25.74 9.13 26.24
C GLN A 96 24.72 8.05 26.59
N LEU A 97 24.53 7.05 25.72
CA LEU A 97 23.59 5.97 25.94
C LEU A 97 23.88 5.23 27.24
N VAL A 98 25.16 5.01 27.60
CA VAL A 98 25.54 4.38 28.88
C VAL A 98 25.10 5.19 30.10
N GLU A 99 25.05 6.52 29.99
CA GLU A 99 24.62 7.39 31.08
C GLU A 99 23.09 7.44 31.26
N ILE A 100 22.33 7.37 30.16
CA ILE A 100 20.87 7.56 30.19
C ILE A 100 20.05 6.27 30.11
N ASP A 101 20.63 5.18 29.61
CA ASP A 101 19.91 3.94 29.39
C ASP A 101 19.80 3.12 30.68
N SER A 102 18.56 2.79 31.03
CA SER A 102 18.27 1.93 32.18
C SER A 102 18.68 0.47 31.97
N ASN A 103 18.93 0.04 30.73
CA ASN A 103 19.43 -1.29 30.39
C ASN A 103 20.96 -1.29 30.24
N PRO A 104 21.72 -1.79 31.23
CA PRO A 104 23.17 -1.75 31.17
C PRO A 104 23.77 -2.74 30.18
N GLU A 105 23.10 -3.86 29.89
CA GLU A 105 23.57 -4.80 28.88
C GLU A 105 23.59 -4.11 27.51
N ARG A 106 22.45 -3.55 27.12
CA ARG A 106 22.25 -2.90 25.82
C ARG A 106 23.25 -1.77 25.61
N SER A 107 23.36 -0.86 26.57
CA SER A 107 24.22 0.32 26.42
C SER A 107 25.71 -0.02 26.39
N HIS A 108 26.18 -0.93 27.25
CA HIS A 108 27.60 -1.34 27.27
C HIS A 108 27.99 -2.22 26.07
N VAL A 109 27.08 -3.08 25.57
CA VAL A 109 27.30 -3.82 24.31
C VAL A 109 27.51 -2.85 23.15
N ILE A 110 26.62 -1.86 23.00
CA ILE A 110 26.69 -0.89 21.90
C ILE A 110 27.93 -0.03 22.00
N GLN A 111 28.27 0.45 23.19
CA GLN A 111 29.51 1.17 23.42
C GLN A 111 30.73 0.31 23.04
N GLY A 112 30.76 -0.96 23.47
CA GLY A 112 31.82 -1.90 23.11
C GLY A 112 31.96 -2.09 21.60
N ILE A 113 30.85 -2.26 20.87
CA ILE A 113 30.85 -2.40 19.41
C ILE A 113 31.37 -1.14 18.72
N VAL A 114 30.87 0.05 19.10
CA VAL A 114 31.31 1.32 18.51
C VAL A 114 32.80 1.55 18.75
N LEU A 115 33.31 1.25 19.95
CA LEU A 115 34.73 1.38 20.27
C LEU A 115 35.58 0.37 19.48
N LEU A 116 35.12 -0.88 19.37
CA LEU A 116 35.79 -1.93 18.61
C LEU A 116 35.93 -1.56 17.12
N GLU A 117 34.85 -1.11 16.48
CA GLU A 117 34.86 -0.70 15.07
C GLU A 117 35.70 0.57 14.81
N ASN A 118 35.93 1.39 15.85
CA ASN A 118 36.89 2.50 15.82
C ASN A 118 38.33 2.08 16.18
N GLY A 119 38.62 0.79 16.34
CA GLY A 119 39.94 0.25 16.69
C GLY A 119 40.37 0.50 18.13
N GLN A 120 39.47 0.96 19.01
CA GLN A 120 39.76 1.25 20.41
C GLN A 120 39.58 0.00 21.29
N LEU A 121 40.42 -1.01 21.05
CA LEU A 121 40.27 -2.36 21.61
C LEU A 121 40.25 -2.40 23.15
N ASP A 122 41.14 -1.68 23.83
CA ASP A 122 41.20 -1.67 25.30
C ASP A 122 39.99 -0.97 25.92
N ALA A 123 39.50 0.10 25.29
CA ALA A 123 38.30 0.79 25.72
C ALA A 123 37.06 -0.08 25.50
N ALA A 124 36.99 -0.80 24.37
CA ALA A 124 35.92 -1.74 24.06
C ALA A 124 35.86 -2.88 25.09
N GLU A 125 37.00 -3.50 25.42
CA GLU A 125 37.09 -4.52 26.46
C GLU A 125 36.61 -3.98 27.82
N ASN A 126 37.08 -2.81 28.22
CA ASN A 126 36.69 -2.22 29.51
C ASN A 126 35.19 -1.91 29.57
N ALA A 127 34.60 -1.39 28.49
CA ALA A 127 33.17 -1.14 28.39
C ALA A 127 32.35 -2.43 28.58
N LEU A 128 32.72 -3.50 27.87
CA LEU A 128 32.04 -4.80 27.95
C LEU A 128 32.20 -5.43 29.35
N ARG A 129 33.38 -5.37 29.95
CA ARG A 129 33.61 -5.86 31.33
C ARG A 129 32.83 -5.07 32.36
N THR A 130 32.71 -3.76 32.19
CA THR A 130 31.87 -2.90 33.05
C THR A 130 30.40 -3.30 32.94
N GLY A 131 29.91 -3.57 31.73
CA GLY A 131 28.58 -4.14 31.51
C GLY A 131 28.40 -5.47 32.25
N MET A 132 29.34 -6.41 32.10
CA MET A 132 29.27 -7.71 32.77
C MET A 132 29.30 -7.60 34.31
N ALA A 133 30.01 -6.62 34.87
CA ALA A 133 29.99 -6.37 36.31
C ALA A 133 28.61 -5.91 36.82
N LYS A 134 27.78 -5.30 35.96
CA LYS A 134 26.42 -4.82 36.30
C LYS A 134 25.35 -5.90 36.12
N VAL A 135 25.39 -6.66 35.02
CA VAL A 135 24.30 -7.57 34.63
C VAL A 135 24.70 -9.05 34.56
N GLY A 136 25.97 -9.37 34.80
CA GLY A 136 26.52 -10.70 34.61
C GLY A 136 27.09 -10.95 33.21
N ALA A 137 27.73 -12.10 33.04
CA ALA A 137 28.35 -12.50 31.78
C ALA A 137 27.32 -13.06 30.79
N THR A 138 26.56 -12.17 30.15
CA THR A 138 25.55 -12.55 29.16
C THR A 138 26.18 -13.00 27.84
N GLY A 139 25.45 -13.78 27.04
CA GLY A 139 25.94 -14.26 25.74
C GLY A 139 26.32 -13.13 24.79
N THR A 140 25.58 -12.03 24.78
CA THR A 140 25.88 -10.87 23.91
C THR A 140 27.14 -10.13 24.34
N LEU A 141 27.35 -9.91 25.64
CA LEU A 141 28.57 -9.29 26.17
C LEU A 141 29.80 -10.17 25.90
N LEU A 142 29.71 -11.46 26.19
CA LEU A 142 30.79 -12.43 25.96
C LEU A 142 31.13 -12.58 24.47
N THR A 143 30.13 -12.61 23.58
CA THR A 143 30.38 -12.68 22.13
C THR A 143 31.16 -11.47 21.64
N ASN A 144 30.79 -10.26 22.07
CA ASN A 144 31.53 -9.06 21.66
C ASN A 144 32.91 -8.97 22.33
N LEU A 145 33.09 -9.51 23.55
CA LEU A 145 34.40 -9.60 24.18
C LEU A 145 35.32 -10.56 23.42
N ALA A 146 34.80 -11.71 23.00
CA ALA A 146 35.54 -12.64 22.15
C ALA A 146 36.01 -11.96 20.85
N LYS A 147 35.18 -11.10 20.23
CA LYS A 147 35.60 -10.31 19.04
C LYS A 147 36.79 -9.40 19.35
N VAL A 148 36.80 -8.74 20.51
CA VAL A 148 37.94 -7.90 20.95
C VAL A 148 39.22 -8.73 21.04
N PHE A 149 39.16 -9.92 21.67
CA PHE A 149 40.32 -10.81 21.75
C PHE A 149 40.77 -11.31 20.38
N SER A 150 39.84 -11.63 19.49
CA SER A 150 40.15 -12.03 18.11
C SER A 150 40.87 -10.92 17.34
N GLU A 151 40.39 -9.67 17.38
CA GLU A 151 41.04 -8.52 16.72
C GLU A 151 42.42 -8.20 17.32
N ARG A 152 42.64 -8.53 18.60
CA ARG A 152 43.94 -8.43 19.27
C ARG A 152 44.89 -9.60 18.94
N GLY A 153 44.41 -10.65 18.26
CA GLY A 153 45.18 -11.84 17.93
C GLY A 153 45.24 -12.91 19.03
N GLU A 154 44.43 -12.78 20.08
CA GLU A 154 44.37 -13.68 21.25
C GLU A 154 43.41 -14.85 21.01
N GLN A 155 43.67 -15.65 19.97
CA GLN A 155 42.71 -16.61 19.43
C GLN A 155 42.23 -17.69 20.43
N ALA A 156 43.11 -18.23 21.27
CA ALA A 156 42.70 -19.23 22.26
C ALA A 156 41.69 -18.66 23.29
N LEU A 157 41.90 -17.42 23.71
CA LEU A 157 41.01 -16.72 24.64
C LEU A 157 39.70 -16.31 23.96
N ALA A 158 39.76 -15.91 22.69
CA ALA A 158 38.58 -15.66 21.88
C ALA A 158 37.70 -16.91 21.75
N ASP A 159 38.28 -18.06 21.41
CA ASP A 159 37.57 -19.35 21.28
C ASP A 159 36.89 -19.77 22.60
N GLU A 160 37.61 -19.69 23.73
CA GLU A 160 37.07 -20.04 25.05
C GLU A 160 35.93 -19.09 25.45
N THR A 161 36.13 -17.78 25.27
CA THR A 161 35.13 -16.76 25.59
C THR A 161 33.88 -16.91 24.72
N LEU A 162 34.05 -17.24 23.44
CA LEU A 162 32.96 -17.50 22.52
C LEU A 162 32.16 -18.74 22.92
N TRP A 163 32.82 -19.82 23.35
CA TRP A 163 32.09 -20.99 23.85
C TRP A 163 31.27 -20.67 25.11
N HIS A 164 31.85 -19.92 26.05
CA HIS A 164 31.09 -19.43 27.21
C HIS A 164 29.89 -18.57 26.80
N ALA A 165 30.02 -17.76 25.74
CA ALA A 165 28.92 -16.98 25.20
C ALA A 165 27.76 -17.88 24.71
N ILE A 166 28.08 -18.96 23.99
CA ILE A 166 27.09 -19.94 23.50
C ILE A 166 26.40 -20.69 24.63
N GLN A 167 27.13 -21.03 25.70
CA GLN A 167 26.54 -21.68 26.86
C GLN A 167 25.58 -20.73 27.61
N ALA A 168 25.87 -19.44 27.62
CA ALA A 168 25.02 -18.42 28.23
C ALA A 168 23.78 -18.10 27.38
N ASP A 169 23.92 -18.06 26.05
CA ASP A 169 22.81 -17.89 25.10
C ASP A 169 23.08 -18.67 23.80
N PRO A 170 22.50 -19.89 23.67
CA PRO A 170 22.73 -20.73 22.49
C PRO A 170 22.00 -20.24 21.24
N ASN A 171 21.17 -19.19 21.34
CA ASN A 171 20.37 -18.66 20.24
C ASN A 171 20.89 -17.33 19.71
N GLN A 172 21.90 -16.75 20.35
CA GLN A 172 22.60 -15.56 19.87
C GLN A 172 23.23 -15.86 18.50
N GLU A 173 22.68 -15.28 17.45
CA GLU A 173 23.01 -15.64 16.07
C GLU A 173 24.49 -15.46 15.72
N ASN A 174 25.05 -14.30 16.05
CA ASN A 174 26.43 -13.95 15.72
C ASN A 174 27.43 -14.91 16.40
N GLY A 175 27.18 -15.25 17.66
CA GLY A 175 27.98 -16.19 18.42
C GLY A 175 27.89 -17.58 17.80
N LEU A 176 26.67 -18.08 17.57
CA LEU A 176 26.44 -19.43 17.03
C LEU A 176 27.10 -19.60 15.66
N LEU A 177 26.90 -18.64 14.76
CA LEU A 177 27.47 -18.70 13.42
C LEU A 177 29.00 -18.59 13.43
N TRP A 178 29.55 -17.75 14.30
CA TRP A 178 31.00 -17.65 14.45
C TRP A 178 31.59 -18.95 15.01
N TRP A 179 30.98 -19.52 16.05
CA TRP A 179 31.40 -20.79 16.62
C TRP A 179 31.37 -21.91 15.57
N ALA A 180 30.25 -22.05 14.86
CA ALA A 180 30.10 -23.08 13.83
C ALA A 180 31.10 -22.90 12.68
N ALA A 181 31.41 -21.66 12.29
CA ALA A 181 32.43 -21.37 11.29
C ALA A 181 33.84 -21.79 11.73
N LEU A 182 34.24 -21.51 12.97
CA LEU A 182 35.52 -21.95 13.53
C LEU A 182 35.64 -23.48 13.54
N GLN A 183 34.55 -24.18 13.89
CA GLN A 183 34.55 -25.65 13.86
C GLN A 183 34.60 -26.20 12.43
N ARG A 184 33.98 -25.49 11.47
CA ARG A 184 34.09 -25.83 10.05
C ARG A 184 35.51 -25.65 9.51
N GLU A 185 36.22 -24.61 9.92
CA GLU A 185 37.63 -24.42 9.54
C GLU A 185 38.52 -25.54 10.08
N LYS A 186 38.24 -26.03 11.30
CA LYS A 186 39.01 -27.09 11.96
C LYS A 186 38.74 -28.48 11.38
N ALA A 187 37.49 -28.82 11.06
CA ALA A 187 37.09 -30.19 10.73
C ALA A 187 36.14 -30.32 9.53
N GLY A 188 36.00 -29.28 8.71
CA GLY A 188 35.12 -29.25 7.54
C GLY A 188 33.64 -29.35 7.90
N GLU A 189 32.84 -29.86 6.97
CA GLU A 189 31.38 -29.95 7.12
C GLU A 189 30.95 -30.81 8.32
N ALA A 190 31.69 -31.88 8.61
CA ALA A 190 31.41 -32.72 9.78
C ALA A 190 31.59 -31.93 11.09
N GLY A 191 32.61 -31.07 11.17
CA GLY A 191 32.82 -30.17 12.31
C GLY A 191 31.69 -29.15 12.49
N TYR A 192 31.21 -28.58 11.38
CA TYR A 192 30.07 -27.66 11.38
C TYR A 192 28.80 -28.32 11.95
N LEU A 193 28.44 -29.49 11.44
CA LEU A 193 27.23 -30.21 11.88
C LEU A 193 27.35 -30.67 13.33
N GLU A 194 28.52 -31.14 13.76
CA GLU A 194 28.72 -31.55 15.15
C GLU A 194 28.66 -30.35 16.11
N ALA A 195 29.19 -29.20 15.70
CA ALA A 195 29.04 -27.96 16.46
C ALA A 195 27.57 -27.58 16.64
N LEU A 196 26.77 -27.61 15.56
CA LEU A 196 25.35 -27.33 15.65
C LEU A 196 24.60 -28.35 16.53
N ARG A 197 24.92 -29.64 16.45
CA ARG A 197 24.33 -30.66 17.35
C ARG A 197 24.70 -30.43 18.81
N THR A 198 25.94 -30.06 19.07
CA THR A 198 26.42 -29.73 20.42
C THR A 198 25.64 -28.54 20.98
N VAL A 199 25.42 -27.48 20.19
CA VAL A 199 24.62 -26.33 20.62
C VAL A 199 23.14 -26.68 20.74
N ALA A 200 22.59 -27.48 19.82
CA ALA A 200 21.20 -27.93 19.86
C ALA A 200 20.87 -28.77 21.11
N ALA A 201 21.87 -29.41 21.73
CA ALA A 201 21.71 -30.13 22.98
C ALA A 201 21.68 -29.22 24.22
N LEU A 202 22.00 -27.93 24.08
CA LEU A 202 21.93 -26.97 25.18
C LEU A 202 20.47 -26.60 25.51
N PRO A 203 20.13 -26.39 26.79
CA PRO A 203 18.78 -25.99 27.19
C PRO A 203 18.34 -24.71 26.49
N GLY A 204 17.11 -24.71 25.98
CA GLY A 204 16.53 -23.55 25.30
C GLY A 204 17.09 -23.26 23.90
N SER A 205 18.00 -24.09 23.37
CA SER A 205 18.46 -23.94 21.99
C SER A 205 17.35 -24.26 21.00
N TRP A 206 17.00 -23.27 20.19
CA TRP A 206 16.09 -23.40 19.06
C TRP A 206 16.77 -23.03 17.75
N ARG A 207 17.73 -22.10 17.74
CA ARG A 207 18.36 -21.63 16.49
C ARG A 207 19.26 -22.69 15.85
N ALA A 208 20.03 -23.43 16.64
CA ALA A 208 20.89 -24.49 16.11
C ALA A 208 20.11 -25.64 15.43
N PRO A 209 18.99 -26.15 16.00
CA PRO A 209 18.07 -27.04 15.28
C PRO A 209 17.56 -26.49 13.94
N LEU A 210 17.26 -25.19 13.82
CA LEU A 210 16.84 -24.60 12.54
C LEU A 210 17.95 -24.64 11.48
N TRP A 211 19.21 -24.42 11.87
CA TRP A 211 20.36 -24.57 10.95
C TRP A 211 20.58 -26.03 10.54
N LEU A 212 20.35 -26.98 11.43
CA LEU A 212 20.35 -28.41 11.07
C LEU A 212 19.21 -28.74 10.10
N ALA A 213 18.03 -28.17 10.29
CA ALA A 213 16.90 -28.32 9.37
C ALA A 213 17.21 -27.77 7.98
N ARG A 214 17.83 -26.59 7.89
CA ARG A 214 18.30 -26.00 6.63
C ARG A 214 19.26 -26.94 5.89
N HIS A 215 20.23 -27.51 6.61
CA HIS A 215 21.14 -28.51 6.01
C HIS A 215 20.37 -29.74 5.50
N CYS A 216 19.37 -30.23 6.23
CA CYS A 216 18.53 -31.34 5.77
C CYS A 216 17.78 -30.98 4.48
N LEU A 217 17.21 -29.77 4.38
CA LEU A 217 16.55 -29.29 3.17
C LEU A 217 17.51 -29.21 1.97
N GLU A 218 18.74 -28.74 2.16
CA GLU A 218 19.77 -28.71 1.11
C GLU A 218 20.11 -30.12 0.59
N GLN A 219 20.00 -31.14 1.44
CA GLN A 219 20.14 -32.56 1.07
C GLN A 219 18.84 -33.20 0.58
N LYS A 220 17.75 -32.42 0.48
CA LYS A 220 16.39 -32.88 0.13
C LYS A 220 15.78 -33.87 1.14
N ASP A 221 16.28 -33.89 2.37
CA ASP A 221 15.70 -34.64 3.48
C ASP A 221 14.64 -33.79 4.20
N VAL A 222 13.47 -33.70 3.57
CA VAL A 222 12.36 -32.85 4.02
C VAL A 222 11.77 -33.35 5.34
N GLU A 223 11.71 -34.66 5.56
CA GLU A 223 11.14 -35.24 6.78
C GLU A 223 11.99 -34.92 8.01
N SER A 224 13.31 -35.03 7.92
CA SER A 224 14.20 -34.62 9.01
C SER A 224 14.10 -33.12 9.29
N ALA A 225 14.06 -32.29 8.25
CA ALA A 225 13.89 -30.84 8.41
C ALA A 225 12.56 -30.50 9.12
N ARG A 226 11.45 -31.11 8.68
CA ARG A 226 10.13 -30.97 9.32
C ARG A 226 10.18 -31.38 10.79
N GLY A 227 10.89 -32.46 11.12
CA GLY A 227 11.10 -32.91 12.50
C GLY A 227 11.75 -31.85 13.38
N PHE A 228 12.84 -31.23 12.92
CA PHE A 228 13.51 -30.15 13.64
C PHE A 228 12.61 -28.90 13.79
N TYR A 229 11.92 -28.48 12.74
CA TYR A 229 11.00 -27.35 12.82
C TYR A 229 9.85 -27.61 13.81
N THR A 230 9.22 -28.77 13.73
CA THR A 230 8.14 -29.17 14.64
C THR A 230 8.61 -29.20 16.08
N GLN A 231 9.82 -29.71 16.34
CA GLN A 231 10.42 -29.72 17.67
C GLN A 231 10.55 -28.30 18.25
N VAL A 232 11.12 -27.36 17.48
CA VAL A 232 11.29 -25.97 17.89
C VAL A 232 9.95 -25.30 18.16
N LEU A 233 9.00 -25.45 17.23
CA LEU A 233 7.69 -24.82 17.31
C LEU A 233 6.86 -25.35 18.48
N THR A 234 6.91 -26.67 18.73
CA THR A 234 6.19 -27.32 19.85
C THR A 234 6.76 -26.93 21.20
N ALA A 235 8.08 -26.70 21.30
CA ALA A 235 8.71 -26.25 22.53
C ALA A 235 8.23 -24.86 22.97
N GLY A 236 7.78 -24.01 22.01
CA GLY A 236 7.21 -22.69 22.29
C GLY A 236 8.20 -21.65 22.84
N THR A 237 9.50 -21.99 22.92
CA THR A 237 10.57 -21.12 23.41
C THR A 237 11.45 -20.68 22.25
N PHE A 238 10.94 -19.77 21.41
CA PHE A 238 11.66 -19.14 20.30
C PHE A 238 11.29 -17.66 20.19
N ASP A 239 12.08 -16.88 19.46
CA ASP A 239 11.81 -15.44 19.25
C ASP A 239 11.13 -15.16 17.89
N GLY A 240 10.78 -13.90 17.65
CA GLY A 240 10.11 -13.46 16.42
C GLY A 240 10.84 -13.80 15.11
N SER A 241 12.15 -14.06 15.15
CA SER A 241 12.96 -14.38 13.96
C SER A 241 12.89 -15.85 13.56
N ALA A 242 12.44 -16.75 14.43
CA ALA A 242 12.36 -18.18 14.14
C ALA A 242 11.38 -18.49 12.99
N LEU A 243 10.18 -17.89 13.00
CA LEU A 243 9.19 -18.08 11.93
C LEU A 243 9.68 -17.51 10.59
N MET A 244 10.43 -16.41 10.60
CA MET A 244 11.07 -15.86 9.41
C MET A 244 12.10 -16.84 8.83
N MET A 245 12.94 -17.45 9.68
CA MET A 245 13.94 -18.42 9.25
C MET A 245 13.29 -19.69 8.69
N ILE A 246 12.29 -20.25 9.37
CA ILE A 246 11.56 -21.45 8.94
C ILE A 246 10.87 -21.19 7.59
N SER A 247 10.08 -20.12 7.50
CA SER A 247 9.34 -19.80 6.27
C SER A 247 10.26 -19.53 5.09
N GLY A 248 11.36 -18.80 5.31
CA GLY A 248 12.36 -18.53 4.27
C GLY A 248 13.08 -19.80 3.79
N ASP A 249 13.46 -20.69 4.70
CA ASP A 249 14.16 -21.93 4.35
C ASP A 249 13.29 -22.89 3.55
N LEU A 250 12.02 -23.04 3.97
CA LEU A 250 11.03 -23.85 3.26
C LEU A 250 10.75 -23.26 1.86
N GLY A 251 10.57 -21.95 1.75
CA GLY A 251 10.35 -21.25 0.48
C GLY A 251 11.50 -21.43 -0.50
N ASN A 252 12.73 -21.20 -0.04
CA ASN A 252 13.94 -21.36 -0.88
C ASN A 252 14.16 -22.80 -1.37
N ASN A 253 13.58 -23.80 -0.70
CA ASN A 253 13.67 -25.21 -1.07
C ASN A 253 12.37 -25.77 -1.69
N GLY A 254 11.43 -24.89 -2.07
CA GLY A 254 10.17 -25.26 -2.75
C GLY A 254 9.19 -26.06 -1.88
N GLN A 255 9.35 -26.06 -0.56
CA GLN A 255 8.48 -26.75 0.39
C GLN A 255 7.30 -25.85 0.81
N ILE A 256 6.59 -25.29 -0.18
CA ILE A 256 5.55 -24.28 0.02
C ILE A 256 4.40 -24.75 0.93
N PRO A 257 3.86 -25.99 0.78
CA PRO A 257 2.79 -26.46 1.66
C PRO A 257 3.18 -26.49 3.15
N LEU A 258 4.45 -26.76 3.46
CA LEU A 258 4.94 -26.79 4.84
C LEU A 258 5.00 -25.40 5.47
N ILE A 259 5.09 -24.32 4.68
CA ILE A 259 5.03 -22.95 5.22
C ILE A 259 3.68 -22.74 5.88
N ILE A 260 2.59 -23.09 5.21
CA ILE A 260 1.23 -22.97 5.77
C ILE A 260 1.08 -23.92 6.95
N GLU A 261 1.45 -25.20 6.78
CA GLU A 261 1.28 -26.21 7.84
C GLU A 261 1.97 -25.82 9.16
N LEU A 262 3.20 -25.30 9.10
CA LEU A 262 4.02 -25.07 10.28
C LEU A 262 3.96 -23.64 10.80
N VAL A 263 3.84 -22.65 9.91
CA VAL A 263 3.97 -21.23 10.28
C VAL A 263 2.60 -20.61 10.57
N GLU A 264 1.57 -20.91 9.78
CA GLU A 264 0.25 -20.27 9.93
C GLU A 264 -0.40 -20.45 11.32
N PRO A 265 -0.41 -21.64 11.94
CA PRO A 265 -1.08 -21.84 13.23
C PRO A 265 -0.44 -21.06 14.39
N ILE A 266 0.76 -20.53 14.19
CA ILE A 266 1.60 -19.91 15.21
C ILE A 266 1.81 -18.42 14.92
N TYR A 267 1.74 -18.02 13.65
CA TYR A 267 1.97 -16.65 13.23
C TYR A 267 0.96 -15.68 13.85
N ASP A 268 1.51 -14.58 14.37
CA ASP A 268 0.79 -13.49 15.03
C ASP A 268 1.50 -12.21 14.59
N GLU A 269 0.83 -11.44 13.76
CA GLU A 269 1.30 -10.22 13.10
C GLU A 269 1.66 -9.09 14.07
N HIS A 270 1.18 -9.15 15.32
CA HIS A 270 1.54 -8.20 16.36
C HIS A 270 2.78 -8.61 17.17
N LYS A 271 3.22 -9.87 17.06
CA LYS A 271 4.35 -10.40 17.82
C LYS A 271 5.54 -10.82 16.95
N HIS A 272 5.28 -11.28 15.74
CA HIS A 272 6.27 -11.90 14.87
C HIS A 272 6.69 -10.96 13.74
N ASP A 273 7.86 -11.26 13.15
CA ASP A 273 8.40 -10.48 12.06
C ASP A 273 7.45 -10.44 10.84
N PRO A 274 7.19 -9.26 10.24
CA PRO A 274 6.32 -9.13 9.07
C PRO A 274 6.74 -10.00 7.88
N MET A 275 8.04 -10.31 7.73
CA MET A 275 8.53 -11.14 6.63
C MET A 275 8.02 -12.59 6.68
N ALA A 276 7.72 -13.12 7.87
CA ALA A 276 7.05 -14.42 7.98
C ALA A 276 5.63 -14.35 7.40
N GLY A 277 4.92 -13.24 7.63
CA GLY A 277 3.61 -12.97 7.03
C GLY A 277 3.69 -12.80 5.50
N ILE A 278 4.71 -12.11 4.99
CA ILE A 278 4.97 -12.00 3.54
C ILE A 278 5.23 -13.38 2.90
N ASN A 279 5.99 -14.24 3.57
CA ASN A 279 6.24 -15.60 3.08
C ASN A 279 4.95 -16.45 3.10
N LEU A 280 4.09 -16.27 4.09
CA LEU A 280 2.76 -16.90 4.12
C LEU A 280 1.86 -16.40 2.98
N LEU A 281 1.80 -15.09 2.71
CA LEU A 281 1.04 -14.55 1.57
C LEU A 281 1.51 -15.13 0.24
N ARG A 282 2.83 -15.27 0.06
CA ARG A 282 3.40 -15.92 -1.12
C ARG A 282 2.98 -17.39 -1.22
N ALA A 283 3.01 -18.12 -0.10
CA ALA A 283 2.57 -19.51 -0.08
C ALA A 283 1.11 -19.65 -0.48
N TYR A 284 0.22 -18.79 0.05
CA TYR A 284 -1.18 -18.74 -0.36
C TYR A 284 -1.36 -18.44 -1.85
N GLN A 285 -0.62 -17.48 -2.38
CA GLN A 285 -0.64 -17.14 -3.80
C GLN A 285 -0.22 -18.33 -4.68
N GLU A 286 0.89 -19.00 -4.36
CA GLU A 286 1.41 -20.13 -5.13
C GLU A 286 0.51 -21.37 -5.07
N LEU A 287 -0.23 -21.55 -3.97
CA LEU A 287 -1.14 -22.69 -3.79
C LEU A 287 -2.57 -22.44 -4.25
N GLY A 288 -2.88 -21.25 -4.79
CA GLY A 288 -4.24 -20.95 -5.26
C GLY A 288 -5.23 -20.54 -4.15
N GLN A 289 -4.75 -20.32 -2.93
CA GLN A 289 -5.57 -20.08 -1.73
C GLN A 289 -5.82 -18.58 -1.52
N ALA A 290 -6.56 -17.98 -2.44
CA ALA A 290 -6.78 -16.53 -2.46
C ALA A 290 -7.55 -16.02 -1.24
N ALA A 291 -8.56 -16.75 -0.76
CA ALA A 291 -9.40 -16.31 0.36
C ALA A 291 -8.61 -16.19 1.67
N GLU A 292 -7.79 -17.20 1.99
CA GLU A 292 -6.92 -17.19 3.16
C GLU A 292 -5.80 -16.15 3.03
N GLY A 293 -5.26 -15.98 1.82
CA GLY A 293 -4.30 -14.94 1.49
C GLY A 293 -4.86 -13.53 1.71
N GLU A 294 -6.08 -13.25 1.24
CA GLU A 294 -6.75 -11.96 1.43
C GLU A 294 -7.08 -11.68 2.91
N ALA A 295 -7.44 -12.70 3.68
CA ALA A 295 -7.67 -12.57 5.12
C ALA A 295 -6.38 -12.18 5.87
N LEU A 296 -5.26 -12.84 5.60
CA LEU A 296 -3.96 -12.47 6.16
C LEU A 296 -3.52 -11.08 5.68
N LEU A 297 -3.72 -10.77 4.40
CA LEU A 297 -3.37 -9.49 3.80
C LEU A 297 -4.09 -8.33 4.49
N ALA A 298 -5.37 -8.47 4.80
CA ALA A 298 -6.15 -7.47 5.53
C ALA A 298 -5.57 -7.20 6.94
N ARG A 299 -5.15 -8.24 7.66
CA ARG A 299 -4.52 -8.10 8.98
C ARG A 299 -3.17 -7.38 8.90
N LEU A 300 -2.37 -7.67 7.87
CA LEU A 300 -1.08 -7.01 7.65
C LEU A 300 -1.24 -5.53 7.24
N TYR A 301 -2.24 -5.18 6.44
CA TYR A 301 -2.55 -3.78 6.12
C TYR A 301 -2.93 -2.98 7.37
N ALA A 302 -3.71 -3.58 8.27
CA ALA A 302 -4.16 -2.93 9.50
C ALA A 302 -3.01 -2.52 10.44
N LEU A 303 -1.81 -3.11 10.28
CA LEU A 303 -0.62 -2.69 11.02
C LEU A 303 -0.09 -1.31 10.61
N GLY A 304 -0.47 -0.80 9.43
CA GLY A 304 0.00 0.51 8.93
C GLY A 304 1.51 0.58 8.67
N PHE A 305 2.19 -0.55 8.52
CA PHE A 305 3.66 -0.58 8.37
C PHE A 305 4.09 -0.19 6.96
N ALA A 306 4.48 1.07 6.78
CA ALA A 306 4.83 1.65 5.48
C ALA A 306 5.86 0.84 4.64
N PRO A 307 6.96 0.30 5.21
CA PRO A 307 7.99 -0.39 4.42
C PRO A 307 7.52 -1.62 3.63
N ILE A 308 6.44 -2.29 4.07
CA ILE A 308 5.91 -3.47 3.36
C ILE A 308 4.70 -3.15 2.49
N LYS A 309 4.14 -1.92 2.53
CA LYS A 309 2.88 -1.59 1.85
C LYS A 309 2.91 -1.94 0.36
N SER A 310 3.98 -1.59 -0.35
CA SER A 310 4.12 -1.90 -1.78
C SER A 310 4.05 -3.41 -2.08
N GLN A 311 4.62 -4.24 -1.20
CA GLN A 311 4.52 -5.69 -1.33
C GLN A 311 3.09 -6.17 -1.06
N LEU A 312 2.41 -5.62 -0.05
CA LEU A 312 1.01 -5.92 0.22
C LEU A 312 0.12 -5.53 -0.97
N ASP A 313 0.36 -4.38 -1.60
CA ASP A 313 -0.38 -3.92 -2.79
C ASP A 313 -0.19 -4.89 -3.97
N GLN A 314 1.00 -5.47 -4.14
CA GLN A 314 1.26 -6.49 -5.16
C GLN A 314 0.49 -7.78 -4.88
N PHE A 315 0.44 -8.25 -3.63
CA PHE A 315 -0.36 -9.41 -3.26
C PHE A 315 -1.86 -9.15 -3.43
N ALA A 316 -2.34 -7.96 -3.07
CA ALA A 316 -3.73 -7.56 -3.29
C ALA A 316 -4.12 -7.70 -4.77
N GLN A 317 -3.27 -7.20 -5.68
CA GLN A 317 -3.47 -7.34 -7.12
C GLN A 317 -3.41 -8.80 -7.57
N ALA A 318 -2.48 -9.58 -7.04
CA ALA A 318 -2.32 -10.99 -7.38
C ALA A 318 -3.56 -11.81 -7.00
N PHE A 319 -4.04 -11.70 -5.75
CA PHE A 319 -5.26 -12.40 -5.31
C PHE A 319 -6.50 -11.95 -6.09
N GLN A 320 -6.61 -10.63 -6.36
CA GLN A 320 -7.68 -10.13 -7.23
C GLN A 320 -7.62 -10.72 -8.64
N GLN A 321 -6.43 -11.00 -9.18
CA GLN A 321 -6.26 -11.61 -10.50
C GLN A 321 -6.56 -13.11 -10.48
N MET A 322 -6.25 -13.81 -9.39
CA MET A 322 -6.64 -15.22 -9.20
C MET A 322 -8.16 -15.35 -9.25
N HIS A 323 -8.89 -14.44 -8.60
CA HIS A 323 -10.35 -14.37 -8.72
C HIS A 323 -10.86 -14.05 -10.13
N LYS A 324 -10.10 -13.36 -10.99
CA LYS A 324 -10.50 -13.14 -12.39
C LYS A 324 -10.40 -14.40 -13.24
N GLN A 325 -9.51 -15.33 -12.90
CA GLN A 325 -9.39 -16.61 -13.63
C GLN A 325 -10.57 -17.54 -13.32
N ASP A 326 -11.24 -17.36 -12.18
CA ASP A 326 -12.46 -18.07 -11.79
C ASP A 326 -13.77 -17.34 -12.20
N ALA A 327 -13.68 -16.09 -12.66
CA ALA A 327 -14.84 -15.23 -12.93
C ALA A 327 -15.41 -15.40 -14.35
N GLN A 328 -15.93 -16.60 -14.66
CA GLN A 328 -16.90 -16.71 -15.76
C GLN A 328 -18.23 -16.07 -15.30
N GLY A 329 -18.85 -15.26 -16.17
CA GLY A 329 -20.16 -14.67 -15.90
C GLY A 329 -21.17 -15.76 -15.53
N VAL A 330 -21.93 -15.55 -14.46
CA VAL A 330 -22.96 -16.47 -14.02
C VAL A 330 -24.23 -16.12 -14.78
N PRO A 331 -24.80 -17.03 -15.59
CA PRO A 331 -26.03 -16.73 -16.29
C PRO A 331 -27.16 -16.40 -15.32
N VAL A 332 -27.88 -15.31 -15.59
CA VAL A 332 -29.02 -14.88 -14.79
C VAL A 332 -30.29 -14.90 -15.63
N ASP A 333 -31.43 -15.08 -14.97
CA ASP A 333 -32.75 -14.91 -15.57
C ASP A 333 -33.20 -13.45 -15.39
N PRO A 334 -33.29 -12.63 -16.45
CA PRO A 334 -33.69 -11.24 -16.35
C PRO A 334 -35.06 -11.03 -15.71
N GLU A 335 -36.00 -11.97 -15.86
CA GLU A 335 -37.34 -11.86 -15.28
C GLU A 335 -37.33 -11.96 -13.74
N SER A 336 -36.28 -12.54 -13.17
CA SER A 336 -36.11 -12.67 -11.72
C SER A 336 -35.48 -11.42 -11.05
N LEU A 337 -35.01 -10.46 -11.84
CA LEU A 337 -34.25 -9.30 -11.36
C LEU A 337 -35.16 -8.10 -11.08
N GLN A 338 -34.84 -7.36 -10.02
CA GLN A 338 -35.51 -6.10 -9.69
C GLN A 338 -34.68 -4.92 -10.20
N PHE A 339 -35.15 -4.30 -11.28
CA PHE A 339 -34.50 -3.15 -11.88
C PHE A 339 -34.94 -1.83 -11.24
N ALA A 340 -33.98 -0.93 -11.04
CA ALA A 340 -34.22 0.45 -10.65
C ALA A 340 -33.40 1.40 -11.54
N THR A 341 -33.96 2.56 -11.84
CA THR A 341 -33.24 3.64 -12.55
C THR A 341 -32.80 4.68 -11.53
N LEU A 342 -31.49 4.89 -11.41
CA LEU A 342 -30.92 5.97 -10.62
C LEU A 342 -30.79 7.22 -11.49
N ALA A 343 -31.29 8.35 -10.98
CA ALA A 343 -31.11 9.66 -11.57
C ALA A 343 -30.13 10.47 -10.71
N LEU A 344 -28.95 10.74 -11.25
CA LEU A 344 -27.87 11.49 -10.62
C LEU A 344 -27.85 12.90 -11.21
N ASN A 345 -28.37 13.87 -10.48
CA ASN A 345 -28.55 15.26 -10.92
C ASN A 345 -27.38 16.19 -10.56
N GLN A 346 -26.32 15.62 -9.99
CA GLN A 346 -25.10 16.29 -9.57
C GLN A 346 -23.90 15.41 -9.96
N PRO A 347 -22.69 15.98 -10.09
CA PRO A 347 -21.47 15.20 -10.26
C PRO A 347 -21.32 14.14 -9.17
N ILE A 348 -20.82 12.95 -9.52
CA ILE A 348 -20.83 11.78 -8.61
C ILE A 348 -20.00 11.99 -7.33
N TRP A 349 -19.02 12.90 -7.38
CA TRP A 349 -18.18 13.28 -6.25
C TRP A 349 -18.83 14.33 -5.33
N HIS A 350 -20.02 14.85 -5.64
CA HIS A 350 -20.83 15.61 -4.67
C HIS A 350 -21.46 14.70 -3.62
N TYR A 351 -21.86 13.49 -4.03
CA TYR A 351 -22.43 12.50 -3.11
C TYR A 351 -21.38 12.06 -2.10
N GLY A 352 -21.76 11.81 -0.85
CA GLY A 352 -20.82 11.52 0.25
C GLY A 352 -20.25 12.77 0.95
N LEU A 353 -20.48 13.97 0.40
CA LEU A 353 -20.11 15.23 1.07
C LEU A 353 -21.19 15.76 2.03
N ARG A 354 -22.15 14.92 2.46
CA ARG A 354 -23.28 15.29 3.34
C ARG A 354 -24.08 16.51 2.84
N ASN A 355 -24.31 16.59 1.53
CA ASN A 355 -25.01 17.69 0.84
C ASN A 355 -24.33 19.05 1.12
N ALA A 356 -23.06 19.20 0.74
CA ALA A 356 -22.29 20.43 0.93
C ALA A 356 -22.69 21.56 -0.04
N ASP A 357 -23.98 21.83 -0.21
CA ASP A 357 -24.49 22.78 -1.23
C ASP A 357 -23.96 24.21 -1.06
N TRP A 358 -23.56 24.59 0.16
CA TRP A 358 -22.92 25.87 0.45
C TRP A 358 -21.55 26.04 -0.23
N PHE A 359 -20.89 24.92 -0.56
CA PHE A 359 -19.56 24.89 -1.16
C PHE A 359 -19.62 25.11 -2.68
N PHE A 360 -20.73 24.74 -3.31
CA PHE A 360 -20.91 24.76 -4.77
C PHE A 360 -21.81 25.91 -5.21
N ALA A 361 -21.46 26.56 -6.32
CA ALA A 361 -22.34 27.52 -6.96
C ALA A 361 -23.59 26.83 -7.52
N GLN A 362 -24.75 27.41 -7.21
CA GLN A 362 -26.05 26.83 -7.55
C GLN A 362 -26.54 27.31 -8.92
N LYS A 363 -27.17 26.40 -9.67
CA LYS A 363 -27.88 26.75 -10.89
C LYS A 363 -29.15 27.55 -10.57
N PRO A 364 -29.59 28.46 -11.45
CA PRO A 364 -30.88 29.12 -11.29
C PRO A 364 -32.02 28.12 -11.15
N GLU A 365 -33.00 28.45 -10.32
CA GLU A 365 -34.22 27.64 -10.21
C GLU A 365 -34.92 27.55 -11.58
N GLY A 366 -35.31 26.34 -11.96
CA GLY A 366 -35.91 26.08 -13.29
C GLY A 366 -34.90 25.97 -14.44
N ALA A 367 -33.59 25.91 -14.18
CA ALA A 367 -32.60 25.61 -15.21
C ALA A 367 -32.95 24.30 -15.94
N SER A 368 -32.97 24.36 -17.28
CA SER A 368 -33.36 23.22 -18.11
C SER A 368 -32.38 22.04 -17.98
N GLN A 369 -32.93 20.82 -17.98
CA GLN A 369 -32.16 19.59 -17.77
C GLN A 369 -31.75 18.94 -19.10
N ILE A 370 -30.55 18.37 -19.11
CA ILE A 370 -30.05 17.49 -20.18
C ILE A 370 -29.77 16.11 -19.57
N GLY A 371 -30.44 15.09 -20.09
CA GLY A 371 -30.28 13.71 -19.64
C GLY A 371 -29.14 12.98 -20.34
N PHE A 372 -28.37 12.19 -19.61
CA PHE A 372 -27.33 11.31 -20.13
C PHE A 372 -27.60 9.89 -19.65
N PHE A 373 -27.89 8.97 -20.56
CA PHE A 373 -28.13 7.57 -20.21
C PHE A 373 -26.83 6.77 -20.26
N ALA A 374 -26.69 5.77 -19.38
CA ALA A 374 -25.64 4.76 -19.47
C ALA A 374 -25.57 4.21 -20.90
N LEU A 375 -24.36 4.09 -21.43
CA LEU A 375 -24.13 3.56 -22.78
C LEU A 375 -24.45 2.07 -22.80
N SER A 376 -25.05 1.62 -23.90
CA SER A 376 -25.17 0.20 -24.16
C SER A 376 -23.89 -0.36 -24.78
N LYS A 377 -23.70 -1.67 -24.65
CA LYS A 377 -22.64 -2.39 -25.33
C LYS A 377 -23.03 -2.56 -26.80
N SER A 378 -22.12 -2.21 -27.72
CA SER A 378 -22.26 -2.57 -29.13
C SER A 378 -22.11 -4.08 -29.26
N THR A 379 -23.12 -4.76 -29.81
CA THR A 379 -23.18 -6.22 -29.92
C THR A 379 -23.31 -6.67 -31.37
N ASP A 380 -22.55 -7.69 -31.77
CA ASP A 380 -22.67 -8.36 -33.07
C ASP A 380 -23.67 -9.54 -33.07
N GLY A 381 -24.39 -9.76 -31.96
CA GLY A 381 -25.33 -10.88 -31.81
C GLY A 381 -26.09 -10.86 -30.48
N ALA A 382 -26.89 -11.91 -30.25
CA ALA A 382 -27.63 -12.08 -28.99
C ALA A 382 -26.70 -12.63 -27.90
N GLU A 383 -26.35 -11.80 -26.92
CA GLU A 383 -25.65 -12.22 -25.71
C GLU A 383 -26.66 -12.67 -24.64
N ARG A 384 -26.27 -13.65 -23.82
CA ARG A 384 -27.08 -14.11 -22.69
C ARG A 384 -26.84 -13.18 -21.51
N ALA A 385 -27.90 -12.84 -20.77
CA ALA A 385 -27.76 -12.06 -19.55
C ALA A 385 -26.93 -12.82 -18.51
N GLU A 386 -25.94 -12.14 -17.94
CA GLU A 386 -25.02 -12.69 -16.95
C GLU A 386 -24.72 -11.68 -15.84
N SER A 387 -24.46 -12.20 -14.65
CA SER A 387 -23.86 -11.46 -13.55
C SER A 387 -22.35 -11.70 -13.57
N GLN A 388 -21.57 -10.63 -13.65
CA GLN A 388 -20.12 -10.72 -13.74
C GLN A 388 -19.44 -9.60 -12.98
N ARG A 389 -18.14 -9.79 -12.73
CA ARG A 389 -17.28 -8.72 -12.24
C ARG A 389 -17.13 -7.66 -13.32
N GLU A 390 -17.12 -6.41 -12.88
CA GLU A 390 -16.92 -5.27 -13.77
C GLU A 390 -15.56 -5.31 -14.47
N ASP A 391 -15.59 -5.10 -15.78
CA ASP A 391 -14.44 -4.84 -16.64
C ASP A 391 -14.36 -3.35 -17.06
N GLU A 392 -13.35 -3.01 -17.87
CA GLU A 392 -13.14 -1.65 -18.34
C GLU A 392 -14.30 -1.14 -19.22
N LEU A 393 -14.89 -2.03 -20.04
CA LEU A 393 -16.03 -1.70 -20.91
C LEU A 393 -17.27 -1.33 -20.09
N GLY A 394 -17.67 -2.18 -19.15
CA GLY A 394 -18.80 -1.93 -18.24
C GLY A 394 -18.56 -0.73 -17.32
N ARG A 395 -17.30 -0.40 -17.01
CA ARG A 395 -16.95 0.84 -16.29
C ARG A 395 -17.17 2.07 -17.16
N PHE A 396 -16.62 2.08 -18.37
CA PHE A 396 -16.69 3.25 -19.25
C PHE A 396 -18.09 3.50 -19.80
N SER A 397 -18.93 2.47 -19.93
CA SER A 397 -20.32 2.62 -20.35
C SER A 397 -21.12 3.56 -19.45
N ARG A 398 -20.75 3.68 -18.16
CA ARG A 398 -21.40 4.59 -17.21
C ARG A 398 -20.52 5.78 -16.83
N ALA A 399 -19.20 5.63 -16.78
CA ALA A 399 -18.29 6.71 -16.44
C ALA A 399 -18.30 7.84 -17.48
N ILE A 400 -18.43 7.52 -18.77
CA ILE A 400 -18.50 8.53 -19.84
C ILE A 400 -19.80 9.35 -19.70
N PRO A 401 -21.01 8.78 -19.57
CA PRO A 401 -22.22 9.55 -19.28
C PRO A 401 -22.16 10.38 -17.99
N LEU A 402 -21.55 9.85 -16.92
CA LEU A 402 -21.28 10.61 -15.69
C LEU A 402 -20.42 11.84 -15.97
N TYR A 403 -19.31 11.66 -16.69
CA TYR A 403 -18.43 12.75 -17.09
C TYR A 403 -19.13 13.79 -17.97
N LEU A 404 -19.89 13.35 -18.97
CA LEU A 404 -20.60 14.27 -19.88
C LEU A 404 -21.68 15.07 -19.15
N ALA A 405 -22.41 14.45 -18.22
CA ALA A 405 -23.37 15.15 -17.37
C ALA A 405 -22.69 16.19 -16.48
N GLU A 406 -21.55 15.85 -15.89
CA GLU A 406 -20.72 16.77 -15.11
C GLU A 406 -20.19 17.93 -15.95
N ALA A 407 -19.65 17.66 -17.13
CA ALA A 407 -19.14 18.68 -18.05
C ALA A 407 -20.25 19.64 -18.49
N VAL A 408 -21.44 19.14 -18.83
CA VAL A 408 -22.63 19.97 -19.09
C VAL A 408 -23.00 20.82 -17.89
N HIS A 409 -23.02 20.23 -16.69
CA HIS A 409 -23.36 20.95 -15.46
C HIS A 409 -22.41 22.14 -15.24
N TYR A 410 -21.10 21.95 -15.43
CA TYR A 410 -20.12 23.01 -15.18
C TYR A 410 -19.94 24.01 -16.32
N TRP A 411 -20.10 23.60 -17.58
CA TRP A 411 -19.75 24.40 -18.76
C TRP A 411 -20.92 24.84 -19.63
N SER A 412 -22.15 24.64 -19.16
CA SER A 412 -23.34 25.21 -19.78
C SER A 412 -24.27 25.81 -18.73
N ASP A 413 -25.35 26.48 -19.13
CA ASP A 413 -26.39 26.90 -18.19
C ASP A 413 -27.43 25.80 -17.89
N HIS A 414 -27.20 24.58 -18.40
CA HIS A 414 -28.04 23.41 -18.12
C HIS A 414 -27.66 22.71 -16.82
N VAL A 415 -28.61 21.92 -16.31
CA VAL A 415 -28.36 20.88 -15.31
C VAL A 415 -28.14 19.55 -16.04
N GLY A 416 -26.94 18.98 -15.93
CA GLY A 416 -26.70 17.61 -16.41
C GLY A 416 -27.27 16.59 -15.44
N THR A 417 -27.95 15.56 -15.94
CA THR A 417 -28.47 14.45 -15.12
C THR A 417 -28.11 13.12 -15.77
N CYS A 418 -27.41 12.25 -15.04
CA CYS A 418 -27.04 10.92 -15.51
C CYS A 418 -28.06 9.87 -15.03
N TYR A 419 -28.48 8.99 -15.93
CA TYR A 419 -29.44 7.92 -15.68
C TYR A 419 -28.76 6.56 -15.86
N ILE A 420 -28.72 5.77 -14.79
CA ILE A 420 -28.07 4.45 -14.78
C ILE A 420 -29.06 3.43 -14.25
N GLN A 421 -29.26 2.34 -15.00
CA GLN A 421 -30.04 1.20 -14.52
C GLN A 421 -29.17 0.34 -13.61
N ILE A 422 -29.77 -0.12 -12.51
CA ILE A 422 -29.18 -1.05 -11.57
C ILE A 422 -30.13 -2.23 -11.32
N VAL A 423 -29.58 -3.35 -10.92
CA VAL A 423 -30.31 -4.43 -10.25
C VAL A 423 -30.14 -4.24 -8.75
N GLU A 424 -31.23 -4.21 -8.00
CA GLU A 424 -31.20 -4.14 -6.53
C GLU A 424 -30.39 -5.30 -5.96
N GLY A 425 -29.35 -5.00 -5.19
CA GLY A 425 -28.41 -5.97 -4.65
C GLY A 425 -27.41 -6.56 -5.68
N GLY A 426 -27.60 -6.31 -6.98
CA GLY A 426 -26.79 -6.88 -8.07
C GLY A 426 -25.85 -5.90 -8.77
N GLY A 427 -26.08 -4.59 -8.68
CA GLY A 427 -25.19 -3.55 -9.22
C GLY A 427 -25.61 -3.00 -10.59
N PRO A 428 -24.72 -2.29 -11.30
CA PRO A 428 -25.04 -1.60 -12.55
C PRO A 428 -25.36 -2.56 -13.71
N VAL A 429 -26.29 -2.16 -14.58
CA VAL A 429 -26.69 -2.92 -15.77
C VAL A 429 -25.92 -2.41 -16.99
N LEU A 430 -25.36 -3.33 -17.77
CA LEU A 430 -24.87 -3.08 -19.14
C LEU A 430 -25.83 -3.74 -20.13
N SER A 431 -26.69 -2.92 -20.75
CA SER A 431 -27.60 -3.38 -21.80
C SER A 431 -26.87 -3.60 -23.13
N GLY A 432 -27.27 -4.61 -23.90
CA GLY A 432 -26.77 -4.83 -25.26
C GLY A 432 -27.64 -4.15 -26.32
N GLY A 433 -27.00 -3.57 -27.35
CA GLY A 433 -27.66 -2.92 -28.49
C GLY A 433 -28.16 -1.50 -28.21
N GLU A 434 -28.43 -0.72 -29.27
CA GLU A 434 -28.84 0.69 -29.16
C GLU A 434 -30.09 0.83 -28.27
N ALA A 435 -30.02 1.73 -27.28
CA ALA A 435 -31.20 2.06 -26.49
C ALA A 435 -32.29 2.66 -27.38
N ASP A 436 -33.53 2.18 -27.25
CA ASP A 436 -34.67 2.77 -27.94
C ASP A 436 -35.01 4.15 -27.36
N GLY A 437 -34.43 5.20 -27.95
CA GLY A 437 -34.68 6.58 -27.56
C GLY A 437 -36.15 6.99 -27.66
N GLN A 438 -36.95 6.33 -28.52
CA GLN A 438 -38.36 6.63 -28.65
C GLN A 438 -39.14 6.24 -27.39
N ALA A 439 -38.76 5.14 -26.74
CA ALA A 439 -39.36 4.68 -25.49
C ALA A 439 -39.02 5.58 -24.30
N LEU A 440 -37.88 6.29 -24.33
CA LEU A 440 -37.44 7.16 -23.23
C LEU A 440 -38.27 8.44 -23.10
N PHE A 441 -38.88 8.94 -24.18
CA PHE A 441 -39.67 10.18 -24.15
C PHE A 441 -40.84 10.14 -23.15
N ASP A 442 -41.36 8.96 -22.85
CA ASP A 442 -42.48 8.80 -21.93
C ASP A 442 -42.04 8.59 -20.47
N ILE A 443 -40.72 8.48 -20.22
CA ILE A 443 -40.12 8.17 -18.92
C ILE A 443 -39.31 9.36 -18.38
N VAL A 444 -38.74 10.18 -19.27
CA VAL A 444 -37.96 11.36 -18.87
C VAL A 444 -38.82 12.43 -18.19
N PRO A 445 -38.27 13.18 -17.20
CA PRO A 445 -39.02 14.20 -16.51
C PRO A 445 -39.44 15.34 -17.46
N PRO A 446 -40.59 16.02 -17.21
CA PRO A 446 -41.06 17.12 -18.06
C PRO A 446 -40.10 18.31 -18.18
N THR A 447 -39.17 18.46 -17.23
CA THR A 447 -38.13 19.49 -17.20
C THR A 447 -36.96 19.20 -18.15
N MET A 448 -36.90 17.99 -18.74
CA MET A 448 -35.84 17.58 -19.64
C MET A 448 -36.04 18.18 -21.03
N LYS A 449 -35.07 18.97 -21.47
CA LYS A 449 -35.08 19.59 -22.81
C LYS A 449 -34.62 18.62 -23.89
N SER A 450 -33.55 17.87 -23.58
CA SER A 450 -32.93 16.92 -24.49
C SER A 450 -32.27 15.80 -23.68
N PHE A 451 -32.04 14.64 -24.31
CA PHE A 451 -31.23 13.59 -23.72
C PHE A 451 -30.28 12.95 -24.72
N ILE A 452 -29.25 12.29 -24.18
CA ILE A 452 -28.23 11.58 -24.91
C ILE A 452 -28.35 10.08 -24.58
N THR A 453 -28.47 9.27 -25.62
CA THR A 453 -28.23 7.82 -25.56
C THR A 453 -26.93 7.51 -26.30
N GLY A 454 -26.39 6.31 -26.13
CA GLY A 454 -25.22 5.94 -26.90
C GLY A 454 -24.78 4.51 -26.71
N GLU A 455 -23.77 4.14 -27.49
CA GLU A 455 -23.15 2.83 -27.49
C GLU A 455 -21.63 2.92 -27.27
N ILE A 456 -21.08 1.89 -26.64
CA ILE A 456 -19.65 1.66 -26.50
C ILE A 456 -19.30 0.24 -26.93
N GLY A 457 -18.27 0.12 -27.75
CA GLY A 457 -17.67 -1.14 -28.15
C GLY A 457 -16.17 -1.15 -27.89
N CYS A 458 -15.61 -2.32 -27.59
CA CYS A 458 -14.17 -2.54 -27.53
C CYS A 458 -13.83 -3.84 -28.26
N SER A 459 -12.86 -3.79 -29.16
CA SER A 459 -12.38 -4.96 -29.92
C SER A 459 -10.87 -5.11 -29.76
N GLY A 460 -10.37 -6.35 -29.74
CA GLY A 460 -8.97 -6.65 -29.44
C GLY A 460 -8.65 -6.67 -27.94
N GLU A 461 -7.44 -7.10 -27.59
CA GLU A 461 -6.99 -7.24 -26.19
C GLU A 461 -5.73 -6.41 -25.91
N GLY A 462 -5.54 -6.06 -24.64
CA GLY A 462 -4.35 -5.34 -24.17
C GLY A 462 -4.15 -3.99 -24.89
N ASP A 463 -2.94 -3.74 -25.36
CA ASP A 463 -2.58 -2.50 -26.05
C ASP A 463 -3.15 -2.40 -27.47
N GLN A 464 -3.64 -3.51 -28.03
CA GLN A 464 -4.27 -3.54 -29.35
C GLN A 464 -5.77 -3.20 -29.30
N ALA A 465 -6.33 -2.99 -28.10
CA ALA A 465 -7.74 -2.67 -27.93
C ALA A 465 -8.14 -1.40 -28.70
N GLN A 466 -9.24 -1.49 -29.44
CA GLN A 466 -9.86 -0.42 -30.21
C GLN A 466 -11.25 -0.12 -29.66
N TRP A 467 -11.42 1.10 -29.16
CA TRP A 467 -12.68 1.63 -28.68
C TRP A 467 -13.51 2.20 -29.82
N GLN A 468 -14.82 2.02 -29.73
CA GLN A 468 -15.81 2.64 -30.58
C GLN A 468 -16.87 3.29 -29.69
N LEU A 469 -17.23 4.54 -30.00
CA LEU A 469 -18.22 5.30 -29.27
C LEU A 469 -19.19 5.95 -30.25
N SER A 470 -20.48 5.92 -29.91
CA SER A 470 -21.55 6.59 -30.64
C SER A 470 -22.50 7.24 -29.64
N LEU A 471 -22.80 8.52 -29.83
CA LEU A 471 -23.66 9.31 -28.94
C LEU A 471 -24.75 10.00 -29.76
N SER A 472 -26.02 9.76 -29.41
CA SER A 472 -27.19 10.29 -30.10
C SER A 472 -27.92 11.31 -29.24
N LEU A 473 -28.11 12.51 -29.78
CA LEU A 473 -28.87 13.59 -29.14
C LEU A 473 -30.34 13.53 -29.57
N TRP A 474 -31.24 13.54 -28.59
CA TRP A 474 -32.68 13.51 -28.77
C TRP A 474 -33.32 14.77 -28.19
N ASP A 475 -34.24 15.37 -28.94
CA ASP A 475 -34.98 16.57 -28.51
C ASP A 475 -36.36 16.19 -27.97
N CYS A 476 -36.65 16.54 -26.72
CA CYS A 476 -37.89 16.15 -26.04
C CYS A 476 -39.12 16.88 -26.59
N ALA A 477 -38.96 18.10 -27.11
CA ALA A 477 -40.07 18.91 -27.62
C ALA A 477 -40.60 18.37 -28.95
N THR A 478 -39.70 18.01 -29.86
CA THR A 478 -40.03 17.44 -31.18
C THR A 478 -40.17 15.93 -31.13
N ARG A 479 -39.68 15.27 -30.07
CA ARG A 479 -39.59 13.81 -29.93
C ARG A 479 -38.84 13.15 -31.10
N THR A 480 -37.69 13.72 -31.46
CA THR A 480 -36.87 13.24 -32.59
C THR A 480 -35.38 13.17 -32.26
N ARG A 481 -34.66 12.24 -32.91
CA ARG A 481 -33.19 12.19 -32.90
C ARG A 481 -32.63 13.31 -33.79
N GLN A 482 -31.83 14.20 -33.21
CA GLN A 482 -31.28 15.38 -33.87
C GLN A 482 -29.96 15.09 -34.59
N THR A 483 -29.04 14.38 -33.93
CA THR A 483 -27.74 14.03 -34.49
C THR A 483 -27.19 12.78 -33.79
N THR A 484 -26.24 12.11 -34.45
CA THR A 484 -25.41 11.08 -33.87
C THR A 484 -23.95 11.45 -34.13
N GLU A 485 -23.16 11.55 -33.07
CA GLU A 485 -21.72 11.79 -33.13
C GLU A 485 -21.01 10.49 -32.77
N SER A 486 -20.13 10.00 -33.64
CA SER A 486 -19.39 8.76 -33.41
C SER A 486 -17.90 8.92 -33.66
N GLY A 487 -17.11 7.97 -33.18
CA GLY A 487 -15.68 7.87 -33.44
C GLY A 487 -15.06 6.60 -32.88
N SER A 488 -13.80 6.38 -33.20
CA SER A 488 -13.03 5.22 -32.74
C SER A 488 -11.60 5.63 -32.39
N ALA A 489 -11.00 4.96 -31.42
CA ALA A 489 -9.63 5.21 -31.02
C ALA A 489 -8.97 3.95 -30.47
N ALA A 490 -7.64 3.87 -30.60
CA ALA A 490 -6.86 2.90 -29.85
C ALA A 490 -6.99 3.16 -28.33
N LYS A 491 -6.65 2.17 -27.50
CA LYS A 491 -6.72 2.26 -26.03
C LYS A 491 -6.17 3.57 -25.46
N ALA A 492 -4.97 3.98 -25.88
CA ALA A 492 -4.34 5.22 -25.42
C ALA A 492 -5.08 6.50 -25.85
N GLY A 493 -5.92 6.43 -26.88
CA GLY A 493 -6.64 7.56 -27.46
C GLY A 493 -8.08 7.75 -26.93
N ILE A 494 -8.55 6.92 -26.00
CA ILE A 494 -9.94 6.99 -25.50
C ILE A 494 -10.27 8.35 -24.88
N GLY A 495 -9.32 8.96 -24.15
CA GLY A 495 -9.52 10.28 -23.55
C GLY A 495 -9.72 11.37 -24.61
N ALA A 496 -8.90 11.39 -25.66
CA ALA A 496 -9.05 12.33 -26.76
C ALA A 496 -10.38 12.14 -27.51
N LEU A 497 -10.80 10.89 -27.72
CA LEU A 497 -12.06 10.56 -28.38
C LEU A 497 -13.27 11.09 -27.59
N VAL A 498 -13.29 10.90 -26.26
CA VAL A 498 -14.39 11.37 -25.40
C VAL A 498 -14.47 12.90 -25.41
N LEU A 499 -13.32 13.60 -25.32
CA LEU A 499 -13.29 15.07 -25.37
C LEU A 499 -13.76 15.63 -26.72
N ASP A 500 -13.37 14.99 -27.83
CA ASP A 500 -13.85 15.39 -29.17
C ASP A 500 -15.37 15.23 -29.30
N LEU A 501 -15.91 14.09 -28.84
CA LEU A 501 -17.35 13.83 -28.83
C LEU A 501 -18.11 14.81 -27.92
N GLU A 502 -17.59 15.10 -26.72
CA GLU A 502 -18.12 16.13 -25.82
C GLU A 502 -18.18 17.49 -26.52
N GLN A 503 -17.07 17.91 -27.16
CA GLN A 503 -17.02 19.19 -27.86
C GLN A 503 -18.03 19.25 -29.01
N ARG A 504 -18.24 18.17 -29.77
CA ARG A 504 -19.26 18.13 -30.84
C ARG A 504 -20.68 18.17 -30.26
N LEU A 505 -20.96 17.40 -29.20
CA LEU A 505 -22.28 17.37 -28.56
C LEU A 505 -22.65 18.71 -27.92
N LEU A 506 -21.76 19.31 -27.12
CA LEU A 506 -21.99 20.60 -26.48
C LEU A 506 -22.29 21.70 -27.50
N ALA A 507 -21.84 21.57 -28.76
CA ALA A 507 -22.03 22.59 -29.78
C ALA A 507 -23.49 22.58 -30.28
N ARG A 508 -24.13 21.41 -30.19
CA ARG A 508 -25.53 21.19 -30.55
C ARG A 508 -26.48 21.53 -29.40
N ILE A 509 -26.09 21.24 -28.16
CA ILE A 509 -26.91 21.50 -26.96
C ILE A 509 -27.07 23.00 -26.71
N GLY A 510 -26.02 23.80 -26.94
CA GLY A 510 -26.03 25.26 -26.75
C GLY A 510 -25.83 25.71 -25.30
N LEU A 511 -26.06 27.01 -25.03
CA LEU A 511 -25.91 27.67 -23.72
C LEU A 511 -24.56 27.41 -23.03
N ARG A 512 -23.48 27.38 -23.84
CA ARG A 512 -22.12 27.19 -23.32
C ARG A 512 -21.66 28.40 -22.52
N ARG A 513 -20.87 28.13 -21.50
CA ARG A 513 -20.19 29.13 -20.67
C ARG A 513 -18.73 29.24 -21.09
N GLU A 514 -18.18 30.45 -20.98
CA GLU A 514 -16.74 30.68 -21.15
C GLU A 514 -15.95 30.36 -19.88
N THR A 515 -16.62 30.38 -18.72
CA THR A 515 -16.06 30.01 -17.42
C THR A 515 -16.94 28.99 -16.73
N PRO A 516 -16.34 28.06 -15.96
CA PRO A 516 -17.09 27.05 -15.26
C PRO A 516 -17.99 27.69 -14.18
N VAL A 517 -19.03 26.97 -13.77
CA VAL A 517 -19.93 27.38 -12.66
C VAL A 517 -19.15 27.64 -11.38
N ASP A 518 -18.29 26.70 -10.97
CA ASP A 518 -17.32 26.90 -9.90
C ASP A 518 -15.94 27.14 -10.52
N SER A 519 -15.26 28.22 -10.08
CA SER A 519 -13.97 28.63 -10.66
C SER A 519 -12.84 27.62 -10.48
N PHE A 520 -12.97 26.69 -9.53
CA PHE A 520 -11.98 25.63 -9.29
C PHE A 520 -12.14 24.45 -10.24
N TYR A 521 -13.27 24.32 -10.95
CA TYR A 521 -13.50 23.20 -11.84
C TYR A 521 -12.64 23.34 -13.10
N LEU A 522 -11.92 22.27 -13.45
CA LEU A 522 -11.07 22.21 -14.63
C LEU A 522 -11.49 21.02 -15.49
N HIS A 523 -11.51 21.20 -16.81
CA HIS A 523 -11.65 20.08 -17.74
C HIS A 523 -10.44 19.15 -17.61
N PRO A 524 -10.67 17.82 -17.48
CA PRO A 524 -9.59 16.85 -17.60
C PRO A 524 -8.92 16.94 -18.98
N THR A 525 -7.59 16.81 -19.02
CA THR A 525 -6.86 16.69 -20.29
C THR A 525 -7.12 15.31 -20.92
N ALA A 526 -6.83 15.16 -22.21
CA ALA A 526 -6.96 13.86 -22.90
C ALA A 526 -6.15 12.74 -22.23
N GLU A 527 -4.99 13.08 -21.65
CA GLU A 527 -4.12 12.13 -20.93
C GLU A 527 -4.67 11.78 -19.54
N ALA A 528 -5.28 12.74 -18.84
CA ALA A 528 -5.84 12.55 -17.50
C ALA A 528 -7.21 11.87 -17.53
N LEU A 529 -7.99 12.04 -18.61
CA LEU A 529 -9.38 11.62 -18.66
C LEU A 529 -9.60 10.11 -18.43
N PRO A 530 -8.79 9.16 -18.92
CA PRO A 530 -8.99 7.74 -18.63
C PRO A 530 -8.87 7.41 -17.12
N VAL A 531 -7.93 8.07 -16.42
CA VAL A 531 -7.76 7.95 -14.97
C VAL A 531 -8.97 8.54 -14.24
N TYR A 532 -9.46 9.69 -14.72
CA TYR A 532 -10.64 10.36 -14.21
C TYR A 532 -11.92 9.54 -14.40
N LEU A 533 -12.14 8.96 -15.58
CA LEU A 533 -13.27 8.08 -15.87
C LEU A 533 -13.26 6.82 -14.98
N THR A 534 -12.07 6.28 -14.71
CA THR A 534 -11.94 5.16 -13.77
C THR A 534 -12.45 5.55 -12.39
N GLU A 535 -12.05 6.72 -11.88
CA GLU A 535 -12.52 7.25 -10.60
C GLU A 535 -14.03 7.48 -10.58
N LEU A 536 -14.62 8.09 -11.62
CA LEU A 536 -16.07 8.28 -11.69
C LEU A 536 -16.84 6.95 -11.61
N GLY A 537 -16.31 5.92 -12.28
CA GLY A 537 -16.86 4.57 -12.22
C GLY A 537 -16.78 3.94 -10.84
N GLN A 538 -15.67 4.13 -10.12
CA GLN A 538 -15.45 3.65 -8.75
C GLN A 538 -16.29 4.43 -7.73
N ALA A 539 -16.30 5.75 -7.82
CA ALA A 539 -17.12 6.64 -7.01
C ALA A 539 -18.62 6.32 -7.13
N PHE A 540 -19.09 5.91 -8.32
CA PHE A 540 -20.46 5.42 -8.49
C PHE A 540 -20.72 4.13 -7.72
N MET A 541 -19.80 3.16 -7.76
CA MET A 541 -19.94 1.91 -6.98
C MET A 541 -20.00 2.19 -5.48
N LEU A 542 -19.14 3.08 -4.97
CA LEU A 542 -19.18 3.53 -3.58
C LEU A 542 -20.49 4.23 -3.22
N THR A 543 -21.09 4.98 -4.15
CA THR A 543 -22.43 5.59 -3.96
C THR A 543 -23.51 4.51 -3.81
N LEU A 544 -23.48 3.42 -4.59
CA LEU A 544 -24.46 2.33 -4.46
C LEU A 544 -24.40 1.68 -3.08
N LEU A 545 -23.19 1.46 -2.55
CA LEU A 545 -22.96 0.91 -1.21
C LEU A 545 -23.46 1.85 -0.12
N ALA A 546 -23.06 3.12 -0.17
CA ALA A 546 -23.46 4.13 0.81
C ALA A 546 -24.98 4.32 0.90
N ASN A 547 -25.71 3.97 -0.18
CA ASN A 547 -27.18 4.06 -0.24
C ASN A 547 -27.88 2.69 -0.08
N GLY A 548 -27.16 1.63 0.31
CA GLY A 548 -27.76 0.31 0.56
C GLY A 548 -28.33 -0.39 -0.67
N ARG A 549 -27.96 0.04 -1.89
CA ARG A 549 -28.41 -0.55 -3.16
C ARG A 549 -27.61 -1.79 -3.56
N MET A 550 -26.47 -2.02 -2.92
CA MET A 550 -25.59 -3.15 -3.16
C MET A 550 -24.91 -3.57 -1.83
N PRO A 551 -24.79 -4.87 -1.54
CA PRO A 551 -24.12 -5.33 -0.32
C PRO A 551 -22.60 -5.19 -0.42
N LYS A 552 -21.93 -4.94 0.72
CA LYS A 552 -20.45 -4.88 0.81
C LYS A 552 -19.77 -6.14 0.29
N SER A 553 -20.40 -7.31 0.45
CA SER A 553 -19.88 -8.59 -0.06
C SER A 553 -19.80 -8.68 -1.59
N ALA A 554 -20.48 -7.79 -2.33
CA ALA A 554 -20.40 -7.71 -3.79
C ALA A 554 -19.32 -6.70 -4.26
N MET A 555 -18.67 -5.98 -3.35
CA MET A 555 -17.61 -5.03 -3.68
C MET A 555 -16.25 -5.73 -3.77
N TRP A 556 -15.46 -5.36 -4.77
CA TRP A 556 -14.07 -5.79 -4.91
C TRP A 556 -13.15 -4.58 -5.00
N GLY A 557 -11.97 -4.69 -4.38
CA GLY A 557 -10.91 -3.68 -4.52
C GLY A 557 -11.19 -2.36 -3.82
N GLU A 558 -11.89 -2.37 -2.67
CA GLU A 558 -12.20 -1.17 -1.87
C GLU A 558 -11.00 -0.26 -1.62
N ARG A 559 -9.86 -0.83 -1.17
CA ARG A 559 -8.61 -0.07 -0.96
C ARG A 559 -8.14 0.63 -2.24
N ALA A 560 -8.24 -0.04 -3.39
CA ALA A 560 -7.90 0.57 -4.67
C ALA A 560 -8.85 1.73 -5.00
N MET A 561 -10.15 1.59 -4.73
CA MET A 561 -11.13 2.66 -4.93
C MET A 561 -10.90 3.88 -4.03
N LEU A 562 -10.38 3.69 -2.81
CA LEU A 562 -10.08 4.79 -1.89
C LEU A 562 -8.69 5.39 -2.10
N ASP A 563 -7.70 4.59 -2.47
CA ASP A 563 -6.34 5.05 -2.81
C ASP A 563 -6.33 5.81 -4.15
N TRP A 564 -7.20 5.47 -5.10
CA TRP A 564 -7.23 6.08 -6.44
C TRP A 564 -7.40 7.61 -6.42
N PRO A 565 -8.44 8.18 -5.79
CA PRO A 565 -8.62 9.64 -5.75
C PRO A 565 -7.56 10.33 -4.88
N LEU A 566 -7.02 9.66 -3.84
CA LEU A 566 -5.88 10.18 -3.09
C LEU A 566 -4.64 10.35 -3.98
N ASN A 567 -4.32 9.32 -4.77
CA ASN A 567 -3.21 9.35 -5.72
C ASN A 567 -3.42 10.43 -6.79
N MET A 568 -4.65 10.60 -7.29
CA MET A 568 -4.99 11.72 -8.19
C MET A 568 -4.72 13.07 -7.52
N ALA A 569 -5.14 13.27 -6.27
CA ALA A 569 -4.95 14.52 -5.55
C ALA A 569 -3.46 14.83 -5.26
N LEU A 570 -2.65 13.80 -5.02
CA LEU A 570 -1.20 13.93 -4.83
C LEU A 570 -0.46 14.18 -6.15
N HIS A 571 -0.90 13.55 -7.24
CA HIS A 571 -0.29 13.69 -8.56
C HIS A 571 -0.67 15.01 -9.26
N TRP A 572 -1.90 15.49 -9.04
CA TRP A 572 -2.43 16.75 -9.56
C TRP A 572 -2.84 17.71 -8.43
N PRO A 573 -1.87 18.27 -7.68
CA PRO A 573 -2.14 19.06 -6.48
C PRO A 573 -2.92 20.36 -6.74
N THR A 574 -2.98 20.82 -7.99
CA THR A 574 -3.75 21.99 -8.42
C THR A 574 -5.19 21.68 -8.83
N VAL A 575 -5.56 20.40 -8.97
CA VAL A 575 -6.90 19.98 -9.40
C VAL A 575 -7.77 19.74 -8.17
N GLU A 576 -8.64 20.71 -7.85
CA GLU A 576 -9.50 20.63 -6.66
C GLU A 576 -10.48 19.45 -6.71
N VAL A 577 -10.97 19.09 -7.90
CA VAL A 577 -11.95 17.99 -8.05
C VAL A 577 -11.38 16.65 -7.58
N ALA A 578 -10.08 16.38 -7.80
CA ALA A 578 -9.45 15.16 -7.29
C ALA A 578 -9.44 15.11 -5.74
N LYS A 579 -9.28 16.27 -5.10
CA LYS A 579 -9.35 16.40 -3.63
C LYS A 579 -10.77 16.16 -3.12
N LEU A 580 -11.76 16.72 -3.82
CA LEU A 580 -13.18 16.52 -3.49
C LEU A 580 -13.60 15.06 -3.68
N MET A 581 -13.12 14.39 -4.73
CA MET A 581 -13.32 12.95 -4.95
C MET A 581 -12.79 12.12 -3.78
N TYR A 582 -11.59 12.44 -3.27
CA TYR A 582 -11.03 11.73 -2.12
C TYR A 582 -11.88 11.90 -0.85
N ILE A 583 -12.25 13.13 -0.51
CA ILE A 583 -13.10 13.43 0.66
C ILE A 583 -14.48 12.76 0.52
N SER A 584 -15.04 12.80 -0.69
CA SER A 584 -16.30 12.14 -1.05
C SER A 584 -16.22 10.62 -0.89
N GLY A 585 -15.11 10.00 -1.32
CA GLY A 585 -14.85 8.57 -1.14
C GLY A 585 -14.79 8.18 0.34
N LEU A 586 -14.08 8.96 1.16
CA LEU A 586 -14.03 8.77 2.61
C LEU A 586 -15.41 8.91 3.27
N GLY A 587 -16.20 9.91 2.86
CA GLY A 587 -17.56 10.11 3.34
C GLY A 587 -18.47 8.92 3.01
N LYS A 588 -18.43 8.43 1.76
CA LYS A 588 -19.16 7.21 1.35
C LYS A 588 -18.72 6.00 2.16
N ALA A 589 -17.41 5.81 2.34
CA ALA A 589 -16.84 4.72 3.13
C ALA A 589 -17.26 4.73 4.59
N HIS A 590 -17.40 5.93 5.17
CA HIS A 590 -17.98 6.08 6.50
C HIS A 590 -19.46 5.66 6.53
N ASP A 591 -20.25 6.09 5.54
CA ASP A 591 -21.70 5.82 5.50
C ASP A 591 -22.03 4.32 5.41
N TYR A 592 -21.25 3.52 4.66
CA TYR A 592 -21.43 2.06 4.61
C TYR A 592 -20.59 1.28 5.66
N GLN A 593 -19.94 1.97 6.61
CA GLN A 593 -19.14 1.37 7.68
C GLN A 593 -17.99 0.49 7.15
N SER A 594 -17.15 1.08 6.32
CA SER A 594 -15.92 0.47 5.84
C SER A 594 -15.00 0.04 6.98
N ASP A 595 -14.43 -1.17 6.87
CA ASP A 595 -13.47 -1.70 7.86
C ASP A 595 -12.05 -1.18 7.59
N VAL A 596 -11.77 -0.78 6.35
CA VAL A 596 -10.45 -0.30 5.93
C VAL A 596 -10.26 1.19 6.19
N LEU A 597 -11.32 1.91 6.54
CA LEU A 597 -11.31 3.36 6.72
C LEU A 597 -10.25 3.82 7.73
N ALA A 598 -10.04 3.08 8.81
CA ALA A 598 -9.04 3.40 9.83
C ALA A 598 -7.61 3.50 9.27
N GLU A 599 -7.28 2.74 8.23
CA GLU A 599 -5.97 2.73 7.55
C GLU A 599 -5.64 4.08 6.85
N TYR A 600 -6.66 4.92 6.63
CA TYR A 600 -6.55 6.21 5.95
C TYR A 600 -6.40 7.39 6.91
N LYS A 601 -6.56 7.20 8.22
CA LYS A 601 -6.61 8.31 9.18
C LYS A 601 -5.37 9.20 9.14
N GLU A 602 -4.19 8.62 9.37
CA GLU A 602 -2.95 9.39 9.50
C GLU A 602 -2.60 10.15 8.22
N ARG A 603 -2.65 9.46 7.07
CA ARG A 603 -2.37 10.06 5.76
C ARG A 603 -3.38 11.15 5.39
N SER A 604 -4.67 10.98 5.76
CA SER A 604 -5.70 11.99 5.49
C SER A 604 -5.50 13.24 6.33
N LEU A 605 -5.08 13.09 7.59
CA LEU A 605 -4.80 14.22 8.47
C LEU A 605 -3.54 14.97 8.04
N GLN A 606 -2.51 14.25 7.60
CA GLN A 606 -1.33 14.87 6.99
C GLN A 606 -1.72 15.65 5.73
N TRP A 607 -2.45 15.02 4.82
CA TRP A 607 -2.94 15.66 3.59
C TRP A 607 -3.81 16.88 3.89
N LEU A 608 -4.70 16.81 4.88
CA LEU A 608 -5.53 17.95 5.29
C LEU A 608 -4.68 19.14 5.76
N ARG A 609 -3.62 18.92 6.56
CA ARG A 609 -2.69 19.99 6.95
C ARG A 609 -2.02 20.64 5.75
N GLU A 610 -1.64 19.86 4.75
CA GLU A 610 -1.06 20.38 3.51
C GLU A 610 -2.06 21.19 2.69
N LEU A 611 -3.33 20.79 2.65
CA LEU A 611 -4.39 21.57 2.01
C LEU A 611 -4.60 22.93 2.68
N GLU A 612 -4.61 22.97 4.01
CA GLU A 612 -4.73 24.21 4.79
C GLU A 612 -3.56 25.15 4.51
N GLN A 613 -2.33 24.63 4.51
CA GLN A 613 -1.13 25.40 4.20
C GLN A 613 -1.13 25.94 2.76
N ALA A 614 -1.65 25.15 1.82
CA ALA A 614 -1.77 25.54 0.41
C ALA A 614 -2.96 26.49 0.13
N GLY A 615 -3.81 26.77 1.13
CA GLY A 615 -5.02 27.58 0.95
C GLY A 615 -6.04 26.95 0.01
N SER A 616 -6.07 25.61 -0.09
CA SER A 616 -6.98 24.89 -0.98
C SER A 616 -8.43 25.04 -0.49
N PRO A 617 -9.40 25.36 -1.38
CA PRO A 617 -10.82 25.36 -1.05
C PRO A 617 -11.29 24.08 -0.36
N ALA A 618 -10.80 22.91 -0.78
CA ALA A 618 -11.15 21.61 -0.18
C ALA A 618 -10.86 21.51 1.32
N SER A 619 -9.92 22.30 1.88
CA SER A 619 -9.66 22.35 3.33
C SER A 619 -10.90 22.74 4.15
N ARG A 620 -11.85 23.48 3.56
CA ARG A 620 -13.10 23.87 4.22
C ARG A 620 -14.03 22.68 4.50
N LEU A 621 -13.75 21.50 3.94
CA LEU A 621 -14.45 20.25 4.22
C LEU A 621 -13.79 19.43 5.34
N ALA A 622 -12.78 19.96 6.03
CA ALA A 622 -12.14 19.34 7.21
C ALA A 622 -13.12 18.74 8.24
N PRO A 623 -14.26 19.40 8.58
CA PRO A 623 -15.24 18.84 9.51
C PRO A 623 -15.74 17.43 9.13
N LEU A 624 -15.89 17.16 7.84
CA LEU A 624 -16.30 15.83 7.36
C LEU A 624 -15.20 14.79 7.60
N ILE A 625 -13.93 15.15 7.36
CA ILE A 625 -12.78 14.26 7.63
C ILE A 625 -12.70 13.93 9.13
N TRP A 626 -12.90 14.92 10.00
CA TRP A 626 -12.92 14.68 11.45
C TRP A 626 -14.08 13.77 11.86
N LYS A 627 -15.28 13.96 11.29
CA LYS A 627 -16.43 13.07 11.52
C LYS A 627 -16.11 11.62 11.09
N VAL A 628 -15.59 11.45 9.87
CA VAL A 628 -15.20 10.15 9.29
C VAL A 628 -14.27 9.38 10.24
N PHE A 629 -13.32 10.06 10.89
CA PHE A 629 -12.34 9.45 11.80
C PHE A 629 -12.65 9.57 13.30
N GLY A 630 -13.88 9.93 13.66
CA GLY A 630 -14.34 9.99 15.06
C GLY A 630 -13.68 11.09 15.91
N MET A 631 -13.16 12.15 15.28
CA MET A 631 -12.44 13.26 15.90
C MET A 631 -13.41 14.32 16.45
N GLN A 632 -14.17 13.93 17.47
CA GLN A 632 -15.24 14.76 18.06
C GLN A 632 -14.72 16.04 18.72
N ALA A 633 -13.53 15.99 19.31
CA ALA A 633 -12.95 17.16 19.99
C ALA A 633 -12.60 18.27 18.99
N GLU A 634 -12.01 17.88 17.86
CA GLU A 634 -11.63 18.77 16.76
C GLU A 634 -12.87 19.36 16.08
N LEU A 635 -13.88 18.53 15.81
CA LEU A 635 -15.16 18.98 15.28
C LEU A 635 -15.84 19.98 16.23
N HIS A 636 -15.91 19.67 17.52
CA HIS A 636 -16.51 20.56 18.51
C HIS A 636 -15.76 21.89 18.66
N ALA A 637 -14.43 21.84 18.65
CA ALA A 637 -13.58 23.03 18.69
C ALA A 637 -13.79 23.91 17.44
N TYR A 638 -13.95 23.31 16.26
CA TYR A 638 -14.25 24.04 15.04
C TYR A 638 -15.63 24.72 15.09
N LEU A 639 -16.66 23.98 15.50
CA LEU A 639 -18.03 24.51 15.64
C LEU A 639 -18.11 25.68 16.64
N SER A 640 -17.33 25.62 17.72
CA SER A 640 -17.29 26.65 18.77
C SER A 640 -16.59 27.93 18.32
N ASN A 641 -15.76 27.87 17.27
CA ASN A 641 -14.96 28.98 16.77
C ASN A 641 -15.40 29.44 15.36
N LEU A 642 -16.66 29.17 14.97
CA LEU A 642 -17.17 29.60 13.68
C LEU A 642 -17.22 31.13 13.57
N PRO A 643 -16.76 31.71 12.44
CA PRO A 643 -16.93 33.13 12.17
C PRO A 643 -18.40 33.57 12.21
N ASP A 644 -18.67 34.76 12.74
CA ASP A 644 -20.03 35.30 12.87
C ASP A 644 -20.76 35.41 11.51
N ASP A 645 -20.00 35.64 10.43
CA ASP A 645 -20.47 35.77 9.05
C ASP A 645 -20.66 34.43 8.32
N THR A 646 -20.49 33.30 9.02
CA THR A 646 -20.75 31.97 8.45
C THR A 646 -22.20 31.86 7.94
N SER A 647 -22.37 31.51 6.66
CA SER A 647 -23.68 31.42 6.02
C SER A 647 -24.59 30.38 6.67
N ALA A 648 -25.91 30.60 6.60
CA ALA A 648 -26.90 29.66 7.13
C ALA A 648 -26.79 28.27 6.48
N ALA A 649 -26.50 28.21 5.18
CA ALA A 649 -26.30 26.95 4.45
C ALA A 649 -25.06 26.19 4.95
N HIS A 650 -23.98 26.89 5.31
CA HIS A 650 -22.79 26.26 5.88
C HIS A 650 -23.06 25.74 7.29
N LYS A 651 -23.76 26.51 8.14
CA LYS A 651 -24.18 26.06 9.48
C LYS A 651 -25.05 24.79 9.41
N ALA A 652 -26.03 24.76 8.50
CA ALA A 652 -26.89 23.59 8.30
C ALA A 652 -26.12 22.35 7.82
N TRP A 653 -25.06 22.54 7.03
CA TRP A 653 -24.18 21.43 6.65
C TRP A 653 -23.38 20.90 7.83
N LEU A 654 -22.84 21.79 8.66
CA LEU A 654 -22.09 21.40 9.87
C LEU A 654 -22.96 20.64 10.87
N GLU A 655 -24.25 20.98 10.99
CA GLU A 655 -25.24 20.21 11.76
C GLU A 655 -25.36 18.78 11.22
N ARG A 656 -25.55 18.60 9.90
CA ARG A 656 -25.62 17.27 9.25
C ARG A 656 -24.33 16.45 9.37
N VAL A 657 -23.18 17.10 9.45
CA VAL A 657 -21.88 16.42 9.68
C VAL A 657 -21.75 16.00 11.14
N SER A 658 -22.36 16.73 12.06
CA SER A 658 -22.30 16.44 13.50
C SER A 658 -23.21 15.26 13.87
N GLU A 659 -24.36 15.13 13.21
CA GLU A 659 -25.26 13.96 13.24
C GLU A 659 -24.56 12.68 12.76
#